data_AF-A0A4P9XQC7-F1
#
_entry.id   AF-A0A4P9XQC7-F1
#
_cell.length_a   1.000
_cell.length_b   1.000
_cell.length_c   1.000
_cell.angle_alpha   90.00
_cell.angle_beta   90.00
_cell.angle_gamma   90.00
#
_symmetry.space_group_name_H-M   'P 1'
#
loop_
_entity.id
_entity.type
_entity.pdbx_description
1 polymer ?
#
loop_
_entity_poly.entity_id
_entity_poly.type
_entity_poly.pdbx_seq_one_letter_code
_entity_poly.pdbx_strand_id
1 'polypeptide(L)'
;MIGLSASPGSAEALREQQAFLAQAAGAALRGHWSVRTRYRFDNAINAVSVDLLDGNVDQLASLPMVRTVWPLKTYGQPHAVLLPRQEPAANQGDGPNNTSADSNEKSANDFLQLAKTATDGVQGLADKPAGTSTDPTGRGVKVGIIDTGVDYTHPALGGCFGPKCKVFVGHDFVGDQYSGYNAPVPDEDPRDMCNGHGTHVAGIIGGKSAEFAGTAPDALFGAYRVFGCSGEVAVDIVTKALERAYDDGMHIINLSLGISSYWTDTPDALVAQRIFEQGVVIVASGGNDGANTLFSIATPATAPDVIAVASFDMQEYSAYYFTLDDNPDLQFDYSFATGIPRSLNNTSLAIIHGIQPLDPARYGCSPMPEKFSGEVLLLMRGRCPFDIKALNAQDSGASGVIIFDTEPGLVETFTNNPKITIPVVTVNSNSGRALFSHIKELYKLERMPKLVFSTKQCTFKNTNGNQLSASSSWGPSASMDIKPDISAYGGFVRSTYPVNLGSWGTLSGTSMAAPKVTGKAAQLIEMRGALRSPAAARDIRRAILNTAEPVYAPLVRDFQVANKTHSVLRQGAGMIAATRLFKNTVAVDPPKVHWSMPGWQSHTFTLTVRNSATYATTFDVSYKSSNPVVRGTVTFPYVPLPSYANETVSFSKDNFTLGAGESTNVDVHYSPPMDKDERHFNLGSGYVVIVERGRNSNVSYAHVPFLTHYGPLRAVDMLERDITSPFPSLNMLVAEGTSVAVLRFRAKLPSTRALVLVQRAGETNPTKALGVIPNGLVRSLDRSSSDKDDHHQVGWAGNVVKIDESFNRTIGSPTRVPEGAYQLQVLLNRPTNNPTNISSFDTWLSPIINVTAVDMKLNAPPPADSITEAKPLAQLSAILGITASSRSTGSTMAMRVSPGQGRYANA
;
A
#
# COMPACT_ATOMS: atom_id res chain seq x y z
N MET A 1 -12.04 17.78 6.67
CA MET A 1 -13.48 17.42 6.76
C MET A 1 -13.97 17.51 8.20
N ILE A 2 -15.26 17.83 8.39
CA ILE A 2 -15.94 17.99 9.67
C ILE A 2 -17.12 17.02 9.70
N GLY A 3 -17.16 16.13 10.70
CA GLY A 3 -18.25 15.16 10.90
C GLY A 3 -19.27 15.69 11.90
N LEU A 4 -20.54 15.67 11.51
CA LEU A 4 -21.65 16.21 12.29
C LEU A 4 -22.44 15.08 12.99
N SER A 5 -23.49 15.41 13.74
CA SER A 5 -24.10 14.51 14.71
C SER A 5 -25.39 13.82 14.23
N ALA A 6 -26.17 14.44 13.35
CA ALA A 6 -27.41 13.88 12.81
C ALA A 6 -27.14 12.75 11.78
N SER A 7 -28.13 11.88 11.58
CA SER A 7 -28.05 10.75 10.65
C SER A 7 -27.94 11.19 9.18
N PRO A 8 -27.09 10.56 8.35
CA PRO A 8 -27.05 10.79 6.90
C PRO A 8 -28.41 10.59 6.22
N GLY A 9 -28.61 11.18 5.05
CA GLY A 9 -29.83 11.13 4.24
C GLY A 9 -31.03 11.87 4.84
N SER A 10 -30.92 12.44 6.04
CA SER A 10 -32.04 13.05 6.75
C SER A 10 -32.19 14.55 6.46
N ALA A 11 -33.44 15.02 6.49
CA ALA A 11 -33.74 16.46 6.48
C ALA A 11 -33.19 17.19 7.73
N GLU A 12 -32.75 16.47 8.76
CA GLU A 12 -32.06 17.03 9.92
C GLU A 12 -30.57 17.28 9.64
N ALA A 13 -29.86 16.33 9.01
CA ALA A 13 -28.49 16.53 8.54
C ALA A 13 -28.35 17.74 7.62
N LEU A 14 -29.30 17.94 6.69
CA LEU A 14 -29.32 19.11 5.81
C LEU A 14 -29.36 20.43 6.60
N ARG A 15 -30.17 20.49 7.67
CA ARG A 15 -30.28 21.66 8.56
C ARG A 15 -29.05 21.81 9.47
N GLU A 16 -28.50 20.72 9.97
CA GLU A 16 -27.30 20.71 10.82
C GLU A 16 -26.08 21.21 10.05
N GLN A 17 -25.89 20.79 8.79
CA GLN A 17 -24.84 21.32 7.92
C GLN A 17 -25.00 22.82 7.65
N GLN A 18 -26.23 23.30 7.41
CA GLN A 18 -26.51 24.73 7.25
C GLN A 18 -26.18 25.51 8.54
N ALA A 19 -26.58 24.99 9.71
CA ALA A 19 -26.29 25.58 11.01
C ALA A 19 -24.78 25.59 11.31
N PHE A 20 -24.07 24.51 11.00
CA PHE A 20 -22.61 24.42 11.09
C PHE A 20 -21.94 25.48 10.23
N LEU A 21 -22.31 25.61 8.95
CA LEU A 21 -21.70 26.58 8.04
C LEU A 21 -21.92 28.03 8.50
N ALA A 22 -23.11 28.36 9.00
CA ALA A 22 -23.39 29.68 9.58
C ALA A 22 -22.53 29.96 10.85
N GLN A 23 -22.38 28.97 11.73
CA GLN A 23 -21.57 29.11 12.95
C GLN A 23 -20.06 29.14 12.65
N ALA A 24 -19.60 28.38 11.65
CA ALA A 24 -18.22 28.39 11.16
C ALA A 24 -17.85 29.75 10.57
N ALA A 25 -18.70 30.34 9.72
CA ALA A 25 -18.50 31.70 9.21
C ALA A 25 -18.47 32.74 10.34
N GLY A 26 -19.38 32.62 11.32
CA GLY A 26 -19.36 33.48 12.51
C GLY A 26 -18.13 33.30 13.41
N ALA A 27 -17.54 32.09 13.47
CA ALA A 27 -16.30 31.83 14.19
C ALA A 27 -15.09 32.44 13.45
N ALA A 28 -15.01 32.25 12.13
CA ALA A 28 -13.98 32.81 11.27
C ALA A 28 -13.89 34.34 11.38
N LEU A 29 -15.05 35.02 11.29
CA LEU A 29 -15.16 36.47 11.48
C LEU A 29 -14.65 36.95 12.86
N ARG A 30 -14.86 36.18 13.93
CA ARG A 30 -14.36 36.51 15.28
C ARG A 30 -12.89 36.17 15.49
N GLY A 31 -12.35 35.24 14.71
CA GLY A 31 -10.94 34.83 14.78
C GLY A 31 -10.02 35.56 13.81
N HIS A 32 -10.55 36.45 12.96
CA HIS A 32 -9.84 37.14 11.88
C HIS A 32 -9.25 36.19 10.81
N TRP A 33 -9.89 35.05 10.58
CA TRP A 33 -9.54 34.07 9.55
C TRP A 33 -10.74 33.81 8.62
N SER A 34 -10.60 32.95 7.59
CA SER A 34 -11.73 32.65 6.68
C SER A 34 -11.95 31.16 6.41
N VAL A 35 -13.22 30.81 6.20
CA VAL A 35 -13.70 29.44 5.91
C VAL A 35 -14.33 29.39 4.53
N ARG A 36 -13.93 28.41 3.71
CA ARG A 36 -14.55 28.13 2.41
C ARG A 36 -15.10 26.72 2.41
N THR A 37 -16.33 26.52 1.93
CA THR A 37 -16.87 25.16 1.71
C THR A 37 -16.28 24.56 0.44
N ARG A 38 -15.81 23.32 0.53
CA ARG A 38 -15.33 22.52 -0.62
C ARG A 38 -16.44 21.59 -1.10
N TYR A 39 -16.89 20.70 -0.21
CA TYR A 39 -17.86 19.64 -0.51
C TYR A 39 -18.83 19.44 0.66
N ARG A 40 -20.04 18.99 0.32
CA ARG A 40 -21.04 18.49 1.26
C ARG A 40 -21.25 17.00 1.00
N PHE A 41 -21.43 16.25 2.08
CA PHE A 41 -21.66 14.81 2.07
C PHE A 41 -22.99 14.57 2.76
N ASP A 42 -23.85 13.81 2.11
CA ASP A 42 -25.27 13.77 2.42
C ASP A 42 -25.81 12.34 2.47
N ASN A 43 -25.23 11.40 1.71
CA ASN A 43 -25.79 10.06 1.52
C ASN A 43 -25.10 9.03 2.45
N ALA A 44 -23.77 8.94 2.39
CA ALA A 44 -23.02 7.97 3.19
C ALA A 44 -22.58 8.55 4.54
N ILE A 45 -22.28 9.85 4.61
CA ILE A 45 -21.81 10.51 5.82
C ILE A 45 -22.36 11.94 5.91
N ASN A 46 -22.88 12.33 7.07
CA ASN A 46 -23.27 13.71 7.34
C ASN A 46 -22.00 14.51 7.68
N ALA A 47 -21.42 15.14 6.68
CA ALA A 47 -20.14 15.85 6.81
C ALA A 47 -20.03 17.04 5.86
N VAL A 48 -19.13 17.95 6.18
CA VAL A 48 -18.75 19.08 5.32
C VAL A 48 -17.23 19.13 5.21
N SER A 49 -16.70 19.25 4.00
CA SER A 49 -15.30 19.61 3.81
C SER A 49 -15.16 21.12 3.63
N VAL A 50 -14.17 21.69 4.33
CA VAL A 50 -13.89 23.13 4.34
C VAL A 50 -12.39 23.37 4.22
N ASP A 51 -12.01 24.40 3.48
CA ASP A 51 -10.68 25.02 3.59
C ASP A 51 -10.70 26.05 4.72
N LEU A 52 -9.60 26.15 5.46
CA LEU A 52 -9.36 27.14 6.50
C LEU A 52 -8.15 27.99 6.08
N LEU A 53 -8.37 29.26 5.74
CA LEU A 53 -7.29 30.19 5.42
C LEU A 53 -7.00 31.02 6.68
N ASP A 54 -5.75 30.96 7.14
CA ASP A 54 -5.27 31.51 8.43
C ASP A 54 -6.00 30.97 9.67
N GLY A 55 -6.77 29.87 9.51
CA GLY A 55 -7.79 29.44 10.47
C GLY A 55 -7.35 28.42 11.53
N ASN A 56 -8.04 28.45 12.67
CA ASN A 56 -7.77 27.56 13.80
C ASN A 56 -8.81 26.42 13.89
N VAL A 57 -8.34 25.18 13.74
CA VAL A 57 -9.17 23.95 13.80
C VAL A 57 -9.87 23.78 15.15
N ASP A 58 -9.22 24.12 16.28
CA ASP A 58 -9.81 23.98 17.61
C ASP A 58 -11.10 24.80 17.77
N GLN A 59 -11.20 25.97 17.11
CA GLN A 59 -12.42 26.78 17.16
C GLN A 59 -13.61 26.07 16.50
N LEU A 60 -13.41 25.34 15.38
CA LEU A 60 -14.47 24.55 14.76
C LEU A 60 -14.76 23.26 15.55
N ALA A 61 -13.73 22.58 16.07
CA ALA A 61 -13.89 21.43 16.96
C ALA A 61 -14.63 21.79 18.28
N SER A 62 -14.63 23.06 18.66
CA SER A 62 -15.40 23.55 19.82
C SER A 62 -16.91 23.69 19.56
N LEU A 63 -17.39 23.69 18.31
CA LEU A 63 -18.82 23.88 17.99
C LEU A 63 -19.69 22.68 18.44
N PRO A 64 -20.87 22.87 19.07
CA PRO A 64 -21.65 21.79 19.67
C PRO A 64 -22.05 20.62 18.76
N MET A 65 -22.28 20.86 17.46
CA MET A 65 -22.67 19.83 16.47
C MET A 65 -21.48 19.01 15.94
N VAL A 66 -20.25 19.48 16.14
CA VAL A 66 -19.04 18.85 15.58
C VAL A 66 -18.64 17.66 16.43
N ARG A 67 -18.92 16.47 15.90
CA ARG A 67 -18.62 15.18 16.54
C ARG A 67 -17.15 14.80 16.38
N THR A 68 -16.58 15.13 15.22
CA THR A 68 -15.19 14.81 14.88
C THR A 68 -14.66 15.72 13.77
N VAL A 69 -13.34 15.83 13.69
CA VAL A 69 -12.62 16.59 12.66
C VAL A 69 -11.54 15.69 12.08
N TRP A 70 -11.49 15.60 10.76
CA TRP A 70 -10.43 14.91 10.02
C TRP A 70 -9.62 15.94 9.24
N PRO A 71 -8.32 16.10 9.51
CA PRO A 71 -7.40 16.77 8.58
C PRO A 71 -7.50 16.13 7.19
N LEU A 72 -7.40 16.92 6.12
CA LEU A 72 -7.32 16.37 4.77
C LEU A 72 -5.92 15.77 4.58
N LYS A 73 -5.86 14.45 4.42
CA LYS A 73 -4.71 13.75 3.86
C LYS A 73 -4.87 13.63 2.35
N THR A 74 -3.74 13.48 1.67
CA THR A 74 -3.65 13.34 0.21
C THR A 74 -3.16 11.95 -0.19
N TYR A 75 -3.77 11.37 -1.23
CA TYR A 75 -3.30 10.16 -1.90
C TYR A 75 -2.28 10.59 -2.94
N GLY A 76 -1.08 10.00 -2.89
CA GLY A 76 -0.15 10.06 -4.02
C GLY A 76 -0.76 9.38 -5.24
N GLN A 77 -0.52 9.93 -6.44
CA GLN A 77 -0.95 9.31 -7.69
C GLN A 77 -0.41 7.88 -7.82
N PRO A 78 -1.22 6.89 -8.22
CA PRO A 78 -0.72 5.53 -8.46
C PRO A 78 0.41 5.52 -9.51
N HIS A 79 1.54 4.92 -9.13
CA HIS A 79 2.73 4.85 -9.98
C HIS A 79 2.54 3.79 -11.06
N ALA A 80 2.24 4.22 -12.29
CA ALA A 80 2.25 3.37 -13.47
C ALA A 80 3.69 3.04 -13.91
N VAL A 81 4.35 2.11 -13.22
CA VAL A 81 5.66 1.55 -13.63
C VAL A 81 5.48 0.66 -14.86
N LEU A 82 5.39 1.29 -16.03
CA LEU A 82 5.34 0.60 -17.32
C LEU A 82 6.61 -0.24 -17.54
N LEU A 83 6.46 -1.55 -17.69
CA LEU A 83 7.45 -2.30 -18.48
C LEU A 83 7.40 -1.78 -19.93
N PRO A 84 8.52 -1.31 -20.51
CA PRO A 84 8.49 -0.37 -21.63
C PRO A 84 8.06 -0.94 -22.98
N ARG A 85 7.64 -0.03 -23.86
CA ARG A 85 7.08 -0.29 -25.21
C ARG A 85 8.05 0.04 -26.34
N GLN A 86 7.90 -0.63 -27.47
CA GLN A 86 8.48 -0.21 -28.76
C GLN A 86 7.38 0.23 -29.76
N GLU A 87 7.69 1.22 -30.59
CA GLU A 87 6.85 1.61 -31.75
C GLU A 87 6.87 0.56 -32.88
N PRO A 88 5.78 0.37 -33.64
CA PRO A 88 5.64 -0.75 -34.58
C PRO A 88 6.57 -0.67 -35.80
N ALA A 89 6.93 -1.84 -36.34
CA ALA A 89 7.50 -2.04 -37.67
C ALA A 89 6.86 -3.27 -38.33
N ALA A 90 6.81 -3.32 -39.66
CA ALA A 90 5.89 -4.20 -40.40
C ALA A 90 6.23 -5.71 -40.39
N ASN A 91 5.19 -6.53 -40.58
CA ASN A 91 5.17 -7.99 -40.50
C ASN A 91 6.06 -8.71 -41.53
N GLN A 92 6.67 -9.85 -41.14
CA GLN A 92 6.77 -11.09 -41.95
C GLN A 92 6.92 -12.36 -41.08
N GLY A 93 6.38 -13.49 -41.57
CA GLY A 93 6.96 -14.84 -41.46
C GLY A 93 6.76 -15.67 -40.17
N ASP A 94 6.29 -16.91 -40.34
CA ASP A 94 6.20 -17.98 -39.32
C ASP A 94 7.00 -19.23 -39.74
N GLY A 95 7.44 -20.05 -38.77
CA GLY A 95 8.08 -21.37 -38.98
C GLY A 95 8.39 -22.11 -37.65
N PRO A 96 8.43 -23.47 -37.58
CA PRO A 96 8.17 -24.19 -36.31
C PRO A 96 9.27 -25.12 -35.76
N ASN A 97 9.22 -25.38 -34.43
CA ASN A 97 9.58 -26.57 -33.60
C ASN A 97 10.82 -27.46 -34.00
N ASN A 98 11.63 -28.03 -33.07
CA ASN A 98 11.22 -28.83 -31.89
C ASN A 98 12.40 -29.36 -30.99
N THR A 99 12.11 -29.68 -29.72
CA THR A 99 12.70 -30.75 -28.82
C THR A 99 14.17 -30.80 -28.29
N SER A 100 14.27 -31.11 -26.96
CA SER A 100 15.37 -31.76 -26.16
C SER A 100 16.76 -31.09 -26.06
N ALA A 101 17.34 -30.80 -24.88
CA ALA A 101 17.76 -31.67 -23.74
C ALA A 101 18.95 -32.60 -24.09
N ASP A 102 19.98 -32.84 -23.27
CA ASP A 102 20.22 -32.60 -21.82
C ASP A 102 21.74 -32.36 -21.57
N SER A 103 22.37 -32.15 -20.40
CA SER A 103 22.00 -32.28 -18.98
C SER A 103 22.91 -31.45 -18.04
N ASN A 104 22.43 -31.08 -16.84
CA ASN A 104 23.27 -30.79 -15.64
C ASN A 104 22.45 -30.70 -14.31
N GLU A 105 21.36 -31.47 -14.20
CA GLU A 105 20.26 -31.19 -13.24
C GLU A 105 20.54 -31.49 -11.75
N LYS A 106 21.56 -32.28 -11.40
CA LYS A 106 21.59 -33.04 -10.14
C LYS A 106 21.76 -32.26 -8.82
N SER A 107 21.98 -30.95 -8.86
CA SER A 107 21.94 -30.09 -7.66
C SER A 107 20.90 -28.96 -7.76
N ALA A 108 20.27 -28.80 -8.92
CA ALA A 108 19.11 -27.92 -9.08
C ALA A 108 17.81 -28.65 -8.74
N ASN A 109 17.71 -29.95 -9.06
CA ASN A 109 16.48 -30.72 -8.89
C ASN A 109 16.02 -30.87 -7.43
N ASP A 110 16.91 -30.98 -6.45
CA ASP A 110 16.50 -31.07 -5.03
C ASP A 110 15.85 -29.76 -4.56
N PHE A 111 16.41 -28.60 -4.94
CA PHE A 111 15.78 -27.30 -4.70
C PHE A 111 14.48 -27.12 -5.51
N LEU A 112 14.41 -27.61 -6.75
CA LEU A 112 13.22 -27.52 -7.60
C LEU A 112 12.10 -28.48 -7.16
N GLN A 113 12.39 -29.65 -6.59
CA GLN A 113 11.38 -30.54 -6.00
C GLN A 113 10.78 -29.95 -4.71
N LEU A 114 11.62 -29.33 -3.87
CA LEU A 114 11.17 -28.64 -2.65
C LEU A 114 10.45 -27.32 -2.96
N ALA A 115 10.75 -26.66 -4.08
CA ALA A 115 9.98 -25.52 -4.58
C ALA A 115 8.64 -25.96 -5.21
N LYS A 116 8.61 -27.09 -5.94
CA LYS A 116 7.39 -27.64 -6.56
C LYS A 116 6.26 -27.82 -5.55
N THR A 117 6.50 -28.50 -4.43
CA THR A 117 5.46 -28.75 -3.42
C THR A 117 4.88 -27.49 -2.78
N ALA A 118 5.57 -26.34 -2.84
CA ALA A 118 5.02 -25.04 -2.46
C ALA A 118 4.26 -24.35 -3.61
N THR A 119 4.65 -24.57 -4.87
CA THR A 119 4.02 -23.94 -6.05
C THR A 119 2.89 -24.73 -6.70
N ASP A 120 2.85 -26.06 -6.56
CA ASP A 120 1.84 -26.93 -7.19
C ASP A 120 0.42 -26.57 -6.73
N GLY A 121 0.26 -26.21 -5.45
CA GLY A 121 -1.00 -25.71 -4.88
C GLY A 121 -1.48 -24.37 -5.43
N VAL A 122 -0.61 -23.62 -6.13
CA VAL A 122 -0.94 -22.33 -6.77
C VAL A 122 -1.00 -22.45 -8.31
N GLN A 123 -0.29 -23.41 -8.91
CA GLN A 123 -0.40 -23.72 -10.34
C GLN A 123 -1.83 -24.11 -10.75
N GLY A 124 -2.57 -24.81 -9.88
CA GLY A 124 -3.99 -25.11 -10.08
C GLY A 124 -4.95 -23.91 -9.95
N LEU A 125 -4.47 -22.74 -9.53
CA LEU A 125 -5.27 -21.53 -9.25
C LEU A 125 -5.10 -20.43 -10.30
N ALA A 126 -4.21 -20.61 -11.28
CA ALA A 126 -4.00 -19.63 -12.35
C ALA A 126 -5.31 -19.33 -13.11
N ASP A 127 -5.55 -18.04 -13.36
CA ASP A 127 -6.70 -17.53 -14.10
C ASP A 127 -6.66 -18.04 -15.55
N LYS A 128 -7.26 -19.21 -15.83
CA LYS A 128 -7.58 -19.57 -17.21
C LYS A 128 -8.57 -18.54 -17.77
N PRO A 129 -8.35 -17.99 -18.98
CA PRO A 129 -9.35 -17.14 -19.60
C PRO A 129 -10.67 -17.92 -19.78
N ALA A 130 -11.80 -17.22 -19.71
CA ALA A 130 -13.13 -17.84 -19.82
C ALA A 130 -13.22 -18.66 -21.11
N GLY A 131 -13.29 -19.99 -20.95
CA GLY A 131 -12.96 -20.95 -22.01
C GLY A 131 -14.15 -21.79 -22.47
N THR A 132 -15.31 -21.64 -21.84
CA THR A 132 -16.56 -22.29 -22.24
C THR A 132 -17.67 -21.25 -22.40
N SER A 133 -18.66 -21.54 -23.24
CA SER A 133 -19.82 -20.67 -23.48
C SER A 133 -20.82 -20.61 -22.31
N THR A 134 -20.42 -21.10 -21.13
CA THR A 134 -21.21 -21.22 -19.90
C THR A 134 -20.54 -20.58 -18.69
N ASP A 135 -19.30 -20.10 -18.80
CA ASP A 135 -18.62 -19.38 -17.73
C ASP A 135 -19.24 -17.97 -17.57
N PRO A 136 -19.51 -17.48 -16.34
CA PRO A 136 -20.05 -16.13 -16.12
C PRO A 136 -19.06 -15.07 -16.62
N THR A 137 -19.55 -13.98 -17.22
CA THR A 137 -18.70 -12.91 -17.79
C THR A 137 -18.85 -11.57 -17.07
N GLY A 138 -19.65 -11.52 -15.99
CA GLY A 138 -20.00 -10.30 -15.26
C GLY A 138 -21.07 -9.48 -15.98
N ARG A 139 -21.79 -10.09 -16.93
CA ARG A 139 -22.77 -9.44 -17.78
C ARG A 139 -23.91 -8.86 -16.95
N GLY A 140 -24.23 -7.58 -17.20
CA GLY A 140 -25.23 -6.83 -16.44
C GLY A 140 -24.78 -6.33 -15.07
N VAL A 141 -23.53 -6.63 -14.65
CA VAL A 141 -22.96 -6.08 -13.42
C VAL A 141 -22.31 -4.73 -13.69
N LYS A 142 -22.64 -3.74 -12.86
CA LYS A 142 -22.05 -2.40 -12.90
C LYS A 142 -20.89 -2.29 -11.91
N VAL A 143 -19.72 -1.85 -12.38
CA VAL A 143 -18.51 -1.67 -11.58
C VAL A 143 -18.05 -0.21 -11.65
N GLY A 144 -17.96 0.44 -10.49
CA GLY A 144 -17.35 1.76 -10.36
C GLY A 144 -15.83 1.63 -10.26
N ILE A 145 -15.10 2.45 -11.01
CA ILE A 145 -13.64 2.53 -11.00
C ILE A 145 -13.27 3.93 -10.53
N ILE A 146 -12.75 4.07 -9.30
CA ILE A 146 -12.32 5.34 -8.72
C ILE A 146 -10.79 5.36 -8.78
N ASP A 147 -10.24 6.15 -9.71
CA ASP A 147 -8.83 6.03 -10.13
C ASP A 147 -8.36 7.29 -10.92
N THR A 148 -7.29 7.19 -11.70
CA THR A 148 -6.75 8.26 -12.57
C THR A 148 -7.62 8.59 -13.79
N GLY A 149 -8.71 7.86 -13.99
CA GLY A 149 -9.59 7.93 -15.16
C GLY A 149 -9.46 6.71 -16.07
N VAL A 150 -10.25 6.66 -17.15
CA VAL A 150 -10.31 5.51 -18.06
C VAL A 150 -10.36 5.97 -19.51
N ASP A 151 -9.39 5.58 -20.34
CA ASP A 151 -9.45 5.77 -21.79
C ASP A 151 -10.48 4.82 -22.42
N TYR A 152 -11.75 5.19 -22.33
CA TYR A 152 -12.87 4.45 -22.92
C TYR A 152 -12.76 4.32 -24.45
N THR A 153 -11.94 5.13 -25.12
CA THR A 153 -11.67 4.99 -26.56
C THR A 153 -10.79 3.78 -26.89
N HIS A 154 -10.15 3.18 -25.88
CA HIS A 154 -9.41 1.95 -26.06
C HIS A 154 -10.32 0.83 -26.59
N PRO A 155 -9.99 0.17 -27.73
CA PRO A 155 -10.90 -0.80 -28.36
C PRO A 155 -11.33 -1.94 -27.44
N ALA A 156 -10.42 -2.45 -26.60
CA ALA A 156 -10.75 -3.51 -25.65
C ALA A 156 -11.63 -3.03 -24.46
N LEU A 157 -11.86 -1.73 -24.31
CA LEU A 157 -12.80 -1.13 -23.36
C LEU A 157 -14.10 -0.68 -24.04
N GLY A 158 -14.34 -1.08 -25.30
CA GLY A 158 -15.56 -0.82 -26.06
C GLY A 158 -15.48 0.39 -27.01
N GLY A 159 -14.44 1.22 -26.92
CA GLY A 159 -14.17 2.29 -27.87
C GLY A 159 -15.09 3.53 -27.78
N CYS A 160 -15.98 3.62 -26.79
CA CYS A 160 -16.91 4.75 -26.65
C CYS A 160 -17.37 4.98 -25.19
N PHE A 161 -17.99 6.14 -24.95
CA PHE A 161 -18.53 6.58 -23.66
C PHE A 161 -20.03 6.86 -23.73
N GLY A 162 -20.73 6.70 -22.60
CA GLY A 162 -22.15 7.04 -22.44
C GLY A 162 -23.11 5.83 -22.54
N PRO A 163 -24.44 6.04 -22.41
CA PRO A 163 -25.40 5.01 -21.97
C PRO A 163 -25.58 3.74 -22.82
N LYS A 164 -24.89 3.60 -23.96
CA LYS A 164 -24.88 2.40 -24.82
C LYS A 164 -23.50 1.73 -24.92
N CYS A 165 -22.50 2.28 -24.25
CA CYS A 165 -21.12 1.84 -24.27
C CYS A 165 -20.79 1.01 -23.02
N LYS A 166 -19.62 0.36 -23.01
CA LYS A 166 -19.14 -0.40 -21.85
C LYS A 166 -18.83 0.53 -20.67
N VAL A 167 -18.15 1.66 -20.92
CA VAL A 167 -18.05 2.77 -19.97
C VAL A 167 -19.29 3.65 -20.16
N PHE A 168 -20.31 3.46 -19.33
CA PHE A 168 -21.66 3.97 -19.60
C PHE A 168 -21.99 5.29 -18.88
N VAL A 169 -21.21 5.62 -17.85
CA VAL A 169 -21.32 6.82 -17.01
C VAL A 169 -19.95 7.17 -16.43
N GLY A 170 -19.74 8.40 -16.01
CA GLY A 170 -18.53 8.81 -15.31
C GLY A 170 -18.51 10.29 -14.97
N HIS A 171 -17.42 10.72 -14.32
CA HIS A 171 -17.18 12.11 -13.91
C HIS A 171 -15.67 12.31 -13.68
N ASP A 172 -15.12 13.47 -14.06
CA ASP A 172 -13.81 13.94 -13.61
C ASP A 172 -14.02 14.94 -12.47
N PHE A 173 -13.53 14.63 -11.28
CA PHE A 173 -13.64 15.48 -10.11
C PHE A 173 -12.61 16.62 -10.08
N VAL A 174 -11.62 16.62 -10.98
CA VAL A 174 -10.37 17.38 -10.81
C VAL A 174 -9.78 18.02 -12.07
N GLY A 175 -9.82 17.36 -13.23
CA GLY A 175 -9.23 17.82 -14.48
C GLY A 175 -7.71 17.64 -14.58
N ASP A 176 -7.18 17.62 -15.81
CA ASP A 176 -5.77 17.30 -16.13
C ASP A 176 -4.72 18.07 -15.33
N GLN A 177 -4.97 19.35 -15.05
CA GLN A 177 -4.00 20.25 -14.39
C GLN A 177 -4.03 20.18 -12.86
N TYR A 178 -4.91 19.37 -12.26
CA TYR A 178 -4.96 19.24 -10.81
C TYR A 178 -3.73 18.52 -10.26
N SER A 179 -3.14 19.10 -9.21
CA SER A 179 -1.87 18.65 -8.60
C SER A 179 -1.98 18.34 -7.10
N GLY A 180 -3.20 18.28 -6.57
CA GLY A 180 -3.47 18.25 -5.13
C GLY A 180 -3.69 19.64 -4.51
N TYR A 181 -2.82 20.59 -4.86
CA TYR A 181 -2.68 21.87 -4.16
C TYR A 181 -3.36 23.08 -4.84
N ASN A 182 -3.78 22.95 -6.09
CA ASN A 182 -4.61 23.93 -6.79
C ASN A 182 -6.11 23.63 -6.62
N ALA A 183 -6.98 24.49 -7.17
CA ALA A 183 -8.40 24.21 -7.22
C ALA A 183 -8.70 23.17 -8.31
N PRO A 184 -9.57 22.16 -8.05
CA PRO A 184 -10.02 21.23 -9.07
C PRO A 184 -10.93 21.93 -10.11
N VAL A 185 -10.92 21.42 -11.33
CA VAL A 185 -11.77 21.83 -12.46
C VAL A 185 -12.55 20.61 -12.94
N PRO A 186 -13.71 20.28 -12.33
CA PRO A 186 -14.45 19.06 -12.64
C PRO A 186 -15.33 19.19 -13.90
N ASP A 187 -15.53 18.05 -14.58
CA ASP A 187 -16.48 17.88 -15.69
C ASP A 187 -16.98 16.41 -15.80
N GLU A 188 -17.70 16.05 -16.88
CA GLU A 188 -18.30 14.71 -17.06
C GLU A 188 -17.49 13.80 -18.01
N ASP A 189 -16.25 14.15 -18.39
CA ASP A 189 -15.36 13.33 -19.24
C ASP A 189 -14.23 12.66 -18.40
N PRO A 190 -14.42 11.42 -17.90
CA PRO A 190 -13.51 10.76 -16.98
C PRO A 190 -12.22 10.20 -17.64
N ARG A 191 -11.81 10.74 -18.80
CA ARG A 191 -10.80 10.14 -19.66
C ARG A 191 -9.38 10.39 -19.16
N ASP A 192 -8.60 9.32 -19.05
CA ASP A 192 -7.17 9.39 -18.77
C ASP A 192 -6.37 9.25 -20.06
N MET A 193 -5.57 10.26 -20.40
CA MET A 193 -4.63 10.23 -21.54
C MET A 193 -3.17 10.41 -21.13
N CYS A 194 -2.86 10.35 -19.82
CA CYS A 194 -1.57 10.82 -19.30
C CYS A 194 -0.94 9.95 -18.20
N ASN A 195 -1.71 9.33 -17.30
CA ASN A 195 -1.17 8.39 -16.30
C ASN A 195 -1.46 6.93 -16.68
N GLY A 196 -2.67 6.63 -17.12
CA GLY A 196 -3.09 5.32 -17.63
C GLY A 196 -3.37 4.22 -16.58
N HIS A 197 -3.13 4.44 -15.29
CA HIS A 197 -3.33 3.44 -14.25
C HIS A 197 -4.80 2.96 -14.16
N GLY A 198 -5.77 3.87 -14.11
CA GLY A 198 -7.20 3.51 -14.10
C GLY A 198 -7.66 2.80 -15.37
N THR A 199 -7.02 3.09 -16.51
CA THR A 199 -7.22 2.37 -17.78
C THR A 199 -6.67 0.94 -17.72
N HIS A 200 -5.57 0.72 -16.99
CA HIS A 200 -4.99 -0.61 -16.74
C HIS A 200 -5.87 -1.44 -15.81
N VAL A 201 -6.35 -0.84 -14.72
CA VAL A 201 -7.33 -1.40 -13.79
C VAL A 201 -8.62 -1.82 -14.52
N ALA A 202 -9.20 -0.96 -15.37
CA ALA A 202 -10.37 -1.27 -16.17
C ALA A 202 -10.18 -2.51 -17.08
N GLY A 203 -9.00 -2.64 -17.69
CA GLY A 203 -8.64 -3.82 -18.49
C GLY A 203 -8.58 -5.11 -17.68
N ILE A 204 -8.02 -5.08 -16.47
CA ILE A 204 -7.93 -6.26 -15.59
C ILE A 204 -9.34 -6.71 -15.17
N ILE A 205 -10.21 -5.75 -14.83
CA ILE A 205 -11.60 -6.04 -14.45
C ILE A 205 -12.32 -6.70 -15.63
N GLY A 206 -12.20 -6.17 -16.85
CA GLY A 206 -13.04 -6.64 -17.94
C GLY A 206 -12.75 -6.12 -19.34
N GLY A 207 -11.50 -5.83 -19.71
CA GLY A 207 -11.16 -5.58 -21.11
C GLY A 207 -11.43 -6.81 -21.99
N LYS A 208 -11.72 -6.63 -23.29
CA LYS A 208 -12.07 -7.71 -24.22
C LYS A 208 -11.57 -7.43 -25.64
N SER A 209 -10.62 -8.22 -26.13
CA SER A 209 -10.14 -8.24 -27.52
C SER A 209 -9.98 -9.69 -28.01
N ALA A 210 -9.46 -9.89 -29.23
CA ALA A 210 -9.16 -11.23 -29.74
C ALA A 210 -8.02 -11.94 -28.97
N GLU A 211 -7.13 -11.19 -28.32
CA GLU A 211 -5.92 -11.70 -27.65
C GLU A 211 -5.91 -11.48 -26.13
N PHE A 212 -6.92 -10.81 -25.58
CA PHE A 212 -6.97 -10.41 -24.18
C PHE A 212 -8.39 -10.43 -23.62
N ALA A 213 -8.55 -11.01 -22.44
CA ALA A 213 -9.76 -10.91 -21.64
C ALA A 213 -9.41 -10.58 -20.18
N GLY A 214 -10.01 -9.52 -19.66
CA GLY A 214 -10.11 -9.26 -18.23
C GLY A 214 -11.03 -10.28 -17.55
N THR A 215 -11.05 -10.28 -16.22
CA THR A 215 -11.69 -11.34 -15.43
C THR A 215 -13.23 -11.37 -15.56
N ALA A 216 -13.87 -10.25 -15.91
CA ALA A 216 -15.30 -10.10 -16.16
C ALA A 216 -15.55 -9.26 -17.44
N PRO A 217 -15.34 -9.85 -18.63
CA PRO A 217 -15.23 -9.10 -19.89
C PRO A 217 -16.52 -8.41 -20.35
N ASP A 218 -17.69 -8.81 -19.83
CA ASP A 218 -19.00 -8.22 -20.20
C ASP A 218 -19.61 -7.34 -19.09
N ALA A 219 -18.85 -7.04 -18.03
CA ALA A 219 -19.23 -6.05 -17.03
C ALA A 219 -19.28 -4.62 -17.61
N LEU A 220 -20.16 -3.78 -17.06
CA LEU A 220 -20.33 -2.36 -17.41
C LEU A 220 -19.61 -1.48 -16.38
N PHE A 221 -19.00 -0.38 -16.83
CA PHE A 221 -18.15 0.47 -16.01
C PHE A 221 -18.75 1.88 -15.81
N GLY A 222 -18.68 2.37 -14.57
CA GLY A 222 -18.70 3.80 -14.24
C GLY A 222 -17.28 4.27 -13.95
N ALA A 223 -16.77 5.28 -14.65
CA ALA A 223 -15.40 5.77 -14.49
C ALA A 223 -15.37 7.10 -13.72
N TYR A 224 -14.65 7.14 -12.60
CA TYR A 224 -14.58 8.30 -11.71
C TYR A 224 -13.13 8.73 -11.56
N ARG A 225 -12.76 9.78 -12.27
CA ARG A 225 -11.40 10.31 -12.27
C ARG A 225 -11.21 11.23 -11.06
N VAL A 226 -10.25 10.90 -10.21
CA VAL A 226 -9.92 11.67 -8.99
C VAL A 226 -8.49 12.23 -8.99
N PHE A 227 -7.65 11.83 -9.94
CA PHE A 227 -6.31 12.40 -10.12
C PHE A 227 -6.23 13.19 -11.43
N GLY A 228 -5.54 14.33 -11.39
CA GLY A 228 -5.05 14.99 -12.60
C GLY A 228 -3.91 14.18 -13.24
N CYS A 229 -3.20 14.77 -14.20
CA CYS A 229 -2.10 14.07 -14.88
C CYS A 229 -0.87 13.85 -13.99
N SER A 230 -0.71 14.58 -12.89
CA SER A 230 0.34 14.34 -11.88
C SER A 230 -0.06 14.86 -10.50
N GLY A 231 0.62 14.40 -9.44
CA GLY A 231 0.50 14.97 -8.10
C GLY A 231 -0.63 14.44 -7.24
N GLU A 232 -1.08 15.27 -6.31
CA GLU A 232 -1.93 14.93 -5.16
C GLU A 232 -3.40 14.57 -5.50
N VAL A 233 -4.14 13.88 -4.61
CA VAL A 233 -5.60 14.11 -4.43
C VAL A 233 -6.03 14.08 -2.97
N ALA A 234 -6.86 15.04 -2.54
CA ALA A 234 -7.38 15.09 -1.17
C ALA A 234 -8.50 14.06 -0.90
N VAL A 235 -8.55 13.53 0.33
CA VAL A 235 -9.51 12.49 0.74
C VAL A 235 -10.98 12.87 0.62
N ASP A 236 -11.32 14.16 0.64
CA ASP A 236 -12.71 14.60 0.41
C ASP A 236 -13.18 14.38 -1.03
N ILE A 237 -12.28 14.45 -2.01
CA ILE A 237 -12.57 14.15 -3.42
C ILE A 237 -12.82 12.65 -3.61
N VAL A 238 -11.95 11.79 -3.08
CA VAL A 238 -12.13 10.32 -3.12
C VAL A 238 -13.44 9.92 -2.41
N THR A 239 -13.75 10.57 -1.28
CA THR A 239 -15.02 10.37 -0.57
C THR A 239 -16.24 10.80 -1.40
N LYS A 240 -16.13 11.83 -2.24
CA LYS A 240 -17.23 12.28 -3.10
C LYS A 240 -17.41 11.40 -4.34
N ALA A 241 -16.31 10.86 -4.89
CA ALA A 241 -16.35 9.83 -5.92
C ALA A 241 -17.05 8.55 -5.42
N LEU A 242 -16.85 8.18 -4.14
CA LEU A 242 -17.58 7.08 -3.51
C LEU A 242 -19.09 7.31 -3.43
N GLU A 243 -19.54 8.51 -3.04
CA GLU A 243 -20.98 8.85 -3.07
C GLU A 243 -21.54 8.82 -4.51
N ARG A 244 -20.89 9.47 -5.49
CA ARG A 244 -21.31 9.46 -6.90
C ARG A 244 -21.40 8.03 -7.47
N ALA A 245 -20.42 7.17 -7.18
CA ALA A 245 -20.43 5.78 -7.62
C ALA A 245 -21.53 4.94 -6.95
N TYR A 246 -21.90 5.25 -5.70
CA TYR A 246 -23.08 4.66 -5.07
C TYR A 246 -24.37 5.15 -5.74
N ASP A 247 -24.49 6.45 -6.03
CA ASP A 247 -25.66 7.10 -6.62
C ASP A 247 -25.93 6.65 -8.07
N ASP A 248 -24.89 6.55 -8.91
CA ASP A 248 -24.95 6.05 -10.30
C ASP A 248 -25.29 4.53 -10.40
N GLY A 249 -25.55 3.90 -9.25
CA GLY A 249 -26.15 2.57 -9.16
C GLY A 249 -25.17 1.43 -9.38
N MET A 250 -23.90 1.60 -9.03
CA MET A 250 -22.89 0.53 -9.12
C MET A 250 -23.22 -0.65 -8.19
N HIS A 251 -22.82 -1.86 -8.57
CA HIS A 251 -22.95 -3.08 -7.75
C HIS A 251 -21.63 -3.41 -7.03
N ILE A 252 -20.51 -3.01 -7.63
CA ILE A 252 -19.15 -3.12 -7.08
C ILE A 252 -18.46 -1.76 -7.24
N ILE A 253 -17.59 -1.36 -6.31
CA ILE A 253 -16.63 -0.25 -6.51
C ILE A 253 -15.21 -0.78 -6.28
N ASN A 254 -14.32 -0.50 -7.23
CA ASN A 254 -12.89 -0.80 -7.18
C ASN A 254 -12.10 0.46 -6.83
N LEU A 255 -11.29 0.38 -5.77
CA LEU A 255 -10.36 1.43 -5.34
C LEU A 255 -8.93 0.89 -5.41
N SER A 256 -8.25 1.13 -6.54
CA SER A 256 -6.85 0.72 -6.73
C SER A 256 -5.86 1.81 -6.24
N LEU A 257 -6.27 2.54 -5.21
CA LEU A 257 -5.61 3.67 -4.56
C LEU A 257 -5.61 3.49 -3.04
N GLY A 258 -4.70 4.19 -2.34
CA GLY A 258 -4.66 4.17 -0.87
C GLY A 258 -3.68 5.20 -0.28
N ILE A 259 -3.82 5.47 1.02
CA ILE A 259 -2.81 6.19 1.82
C ILE A 259 -2.40 5.39 3.04
N SER A 260 -1.16 5.59 3.48
CA SER A 260 -0.53 5.01 4.68
C SER A 260 -1.14 5.60 5.98
N SER A 261 -2.45 5.40 6.14
CA SER A 261 -3.25 5.79 7.29
C SER A 261 -4.03 4.56 7.75
N TYR A 262 -3.64 3.96 8.86
CA TYR A 262 -3.92 2.55 9.16
C TYR A 262 -5.28 2.32 9.85
N TRP A 263 -6.11 3.37 9.89
CA TRP A 263 -7.32 3.49 10.71
C TRP A 263 -8.60 3.14 9.96
N THR A 264 -9.63 2.76 10.73
CA THR A 264 -10.98 2.44 10.25
C THR A 264 -11.94 3.62 10.32
N ASP A 265 -11.54 4.73 10.94
CA ASP A 265 -12.37 5.92 11.21
C ASP A 265 -12.06 7.12 10.30
N THR A 266 -11.25 6.93 9.24
CA THR A 266 -11.02 7.92 8.18
C THR A 266 -12.29 8.12 7.31
N PRO A 267 -12.47 9.29 6.67
CA PRO A 267 -13.72 9.59 5.95
C PRO A 267 -14.03 8.61 4.82
N ASP A 268 -13.01 8.19 4.08
CA ASP A 268 -13.07 7.24 2.98
C ASP A 268 -13.41 5.82 3.47
N ALA A 269 -12.76 5.34 4.55
CA ALA A 269 -13.07 4.04 5.16
C ALA A 269 -14.51 4.00 5.70
N LEU A 270 -14.94 5.05 6.39
CA LEU A 270 -16.30 5.16 6.95
C LEU A 270 -17.37 5.21 5.85
N VAL A 271 -17.11 5.92 4.75
CA VAL A 271 -18.05 5.98 3.61
C VAL A 271 -18.07 4.67 2.84
N ALA A 272 -16.91 4.05 2.58
CA ALA A 272 -16.84 2.73 1.94
C ALA A 272 -17.57 1.64 2.76
N GLN A 273 -17.39 1.61 4.08
CA GLN A 273 -18.13 0.71 4.98
C GLN A 273 -19.65 0.89 4.88
N ARG A 274 -20.14 2.14 4.91
CA ARG A 274 -21.58 2.44 4.86
C ARG A 274 -22.22 2.23 3.49
N ILE A 275 -21.44 2.34 2.42
CA ILE A 275 -21.84 1.98 1.07
C ILE A 275 -21.94 0.44 0.95
N PHE A 276 -21.03 -0.31 1.57
CA PHE A 276 -21.13 -1.77 1.68
C PHE A 276 -22.35 -2.22 2.48
N GLU A 277 -22.64 -1.55 3.60
CA GLU A 277 -23.85 -1.79 4.42
C GLU A 277 -25.16 -1.50 3.67
N GLN A 278 -25.10 -0.82 2.52
CA GLN A 278 -26.23 -0.59 1.61
C GLN A 278 -26.20 -1.51 0.36
N GLY A 279 -25.32 -2.51 0.34
CA GLY A 279 -25.35 -3.62 -0.62
C GLY A 279 -24.44 -3.49 -1.84
N VAL A 280 -23.48 -2.57 -1.83
CA VAL A 280 -22.46 -2.42 -2.90
C VAL A 280 -21.16 -3.07 -2.44
N VAL A 281 -20.63 -4.03 -3.19
CA VAL A 281 -19.36 -4.68 -2.82
C VAL A 281 -18.20 -3.72 -3.03
N ILE A 282 -17.31 -3.56 -2.06
CA ILE A 282 -16.14 -2.69 -2.18
C ILE A 282 -14.87 -3.54 -2.17
N VAL A 283 -14.02 -3.33 -3.16
CA VAL A 283 -12.72 -4.00 -3.29
C VAL A 283 -11.64 -2.92 -3.38
N ALA A 284 -10.59 -3.05 -2.56
CA ALA A 284 -9.53 -2.07 -2.46
C ALA A 284 -8.13 -2.70 -2.45
N SER A 285 -7.17 -2.02 -3.05
CA SER A 285 -5.75 -2.38 -2.95
C SER A 285 -5.26 -2.31 -1.51
N GLY A 286 -4.62 -3.37 -1.00
CA GLY A 286 -4.12 -3.41 0.37
C GLY A 286 -3.03 -2.37 0.70
N GLY A 287 -2.35 -1.85 -0.31
CA GLY A 287 -1.21 -0.94 -0.17
C GLY A 287 0.10 -1.58 -0.65
N ASN A 288 1.07 -0.73 -0.99
CA ASN A 288 2.37 -1.15 -1.53
C ASN A 288 3.54 -0.86 -0.56
N ASP A 289 3.22 -0.68 0.73
CA ASP A 289 4.12 -0.32 1.84
C ASP A 289 4.74 -1.55 2.54
N GLY A 290 4.87 -2.69 1.86
CA GLY A 290 5.32 -3.95 2.47
C GLY A 290 6.67 -3.89 3.18
N ALA A 291 7.57 -3.00 2.73
CA ALA A 291 8.86 -2.70 3.36
C ALA A 291 8.73 -2.02 4.75
N ASN A 292 7.60 -1.37 5.03
CA ASN A 292 7.31 -0.79 6.33
C ASN A 292 6.89 -1.85 7.37
N THR A 293 6.63 -3.10 6.96
CA THR A 293 6.17 -4.23 7.81
C THR A 293 4.78 -4.00 8.45
N LEU A 294 4.47 -4.62 9.60
CA LEU A 294 3.15 -4.63 10.25
C LEU A 294 2.50 -3.24 10.35
N PHE A 295 1.17 -3.17 10.30
CA PHE A 295 0.42 -1.91 10.24
C PHE A 295 0.87 -1.04 9.06
N SER A 296 0.77 -1.57 7.84
CA SER A 296 1.03 -0.84 6.57
C SER A 296 -0.14 -0.91 5.59
N ILE A 297 -1.30 -1.46 5.99
CA ILE A 297 -2.50 -1.52 5.15
C ILE A 297 -3.11 -0.13 4.96
N ALA A 298 -3.31 0.24 3.70
CA ALA A 298 -3.85 1.53 3.33
C ALA A 298 -5.36 1.66 3.58
N THR A 299 -5.83 2.87 3.92
CA THR A 299 -7.25 3.25 3.82
C THR A 299 -7.57 3.60 2.35
N PRO A 300 -8.76 3.25 1.79
CA PRO A 300 -9.97 2.73 2.45
C PRO A 300 -9.99 1.21 2.71
N ALA A 301 -8.95 0.47 2.31
CA ALA A 301 -8.91 -0.99 2.48
C ALA A 301 -8.92 -1.44 3.95
N THR A 302 -8.58 -0.56 4.90
CA THR A 302 -8.71 -0.76 6.34
C THR A 302 -10.14 -1.07 6.82
N ALA A 303 -11.18 -0.59 6.14
CA ALA A 303 -12.57 -0.69 6.60
C ALA A 303 -13.07 -2.14 6.77
N PRO A 304 -13.83 -2.48 7.84
CA PRO A 304 -14.08 -3.88 8.24
C PRO A 304 -14.68 -4.81 7.18
N ASP A 305 -15.62 -4.32 6.36
CA ASP A 305 -16.27 -5.09 5.29
C ASP A 305 -15.72 -4.82 3.88
N VAL A 306 -14.87 -3.81 3.69
CA VAL A 306 -14.15 -3.63 2.41
C VAL A 306 -13.22 -4.82 2.20
N ILE A 307 -13.18 -5.37 0.99
CA ILE A 307 -12.27 -6.48 0.63
C ILE A 307 -10.90 -5.89 0.29
N ALA A 308 -9.97 -5.92 1.24
CA ALA A 308 -8.58 -5.54 1.01
C ALA A 308 -7.81 -6.66 0.31
N VAL A 309 -7.06 -6.34 -0.75
CA VAL A 309 -6.40 -7.35 -1.59
C VAL A 309 -4.88 -7.23 -1.56
N ALA A 310 -4.21 -8.32 -1.20
CA ALA A 310 -2.76 -8.52 -1.26
C ALA A 310 -2.30 -8.90 -2.68
N SER A 311 -1.03 -8.60 -3.00
CA SER A 311 -0.42 -8.89 -4.30
C SER A 311 0.48 -10.12 -4.24
N PHE A 312 0.24 -11.07 -5.13
CA PHE A 312 1.21 -12.10 -5.53
C PHE A 312 1.80 -11.79 -6.91
N ASP A 313 3.03 -12.23 -7.12
CA ASP A 313 3.74 -12.11 -8.38
C ASP A 313 3.30 -13.22 -9.36
N MET A 314 2.94 -12.85 -10.60
CA MET A 314 2.57 -13.81 -11.64
C MET A 314 3.71 -14.79 -11.95
N GLN A 315 3.37 -16.05 -12.25
CA GLN A 315 4.35 -17.11 -12.57
C GLN A 315 5.18 -16.80 -13.81
N GLU A 316 4.52 -16.23 -14.81
CA GLU A 316 5.10 -15.86 -16.10
C GLU A 316 4.54 -14.50 -16.51
N TYR A 317 5.32 -13.74 -17.27
CA TYR A 317 4.99 -12.39 -17.73
C TYR A 317 5.41 -12.20 -19.18
N SER A 318 4.70 -11.35 -19.93
CA SER A 318 5.09 -10.99 -21.30
C SER A 318 6.03 -9.79 -21.29
N ALA A 319 7.17 -9.90 -21.96
CA ALA A 319 8.13 -8.81 -22.14
C ALA A 319 8.73 -8.81 -23.55
N TYR A 320 9.29 -7.67 -23.95
CA TYR A 320 10.16 -7.60 -25.12
C TYR A 320 11.51 -8.27 -24.81
N TYR A 321 12.16 -8.79 -25.84
CA TYR A 321 13.40 -9.54 -25.69
C TYR A 321 14.47 -9.13 -26.71
N PHE A 322 15.72 -9.41 -26.39
CA PHE A 322 16.82 -9.47 -27.36
C PHE A 322 17.42 -10.87 -27.38
N THR A 323 18.18 -11.15 -28.43
CA THR A 323 18.99 -12.36 -28.59
C THR A 323 20.43 -11.94 -28.89
N LEU A 324 21.31 -12.92 -29.07
CA LEU A 324 22.67 -12.69 -29.57
C LEU A 324 22.78 -13.18 -31.02
N ASP A 325 23.68 -12.57 -31.80
CA ASP A 325 23.92 -12.98 -33.19
C ASP A 325 24.56 -14.38 -33.32
N ASP A 326 25.22 -14.86 -32.25
CA ASP A 326 25.74 -16.23 -32.16
C ASP A 326 24.70 -17.27 -31.71
N ASN A 327 23.60 -16.84 -31.08
CA ASN A 327 22.56 -17.70 -30.54
C ASN A 327 21.18 -17.00 -30.58
N PRO A 328 20.42 -17.12 -31.69
CA PRO A 328 19.13 -16.47 -31.85
C PRO A 328 17.98 -17.17 -31.09
N ASP A 329 18.18 -18.41 -30.62
CA ASP A 329 17.16 -19.15 -29.85
C ASP A 329 17.17 -18.74 -28.37
N LEU A 330 18.30 -18.24 -27.86
CA LEU A 330 18.44 -17.81 -26.47
C LEU A 330 17.93 -16.37 -26.28
N GLN A 331 16.70 -16.27 -25.82
CA GLN A 331 15.96 -15.01 -25.63
C GLN A 331 16.17 -14.46 -24.22
N PHE A 332 16.51 -13.17 -24.13
CA PHE A 332 16.68 -12.42 -22.89
C PHE A 332 15.66 -11.28 -22.82
N ASP A 333 14.83 -11.25 -21.78
CA ASP A 333 13.92 -10.14 -21.55
C ASP A 333 14.68 -8.84 -21.32
N TYR A 334 14.04 -7.70 -21.62
CA TYR A 334 14.60 -6.42 -21.21
C TYR A 334 13.56 -5.38 -20.80
N SER A 335 14.01 -4.45 -19.96
CA SER A 335 13.40 -3.14 -19.70
C SER A 335 14.46 -2.05 -19.92
N PHE A 336 14.07 -0.79 -20.12
CA PHE A 336 15.00 0.34 -20.20
C PHE A 336 14.89 1.23 -18.96
N ALA A 337 16.02 1.75 -18.51
CA ALA A 337 16.11 2.81 -17.50
C ALA A 337 16.32 4.19 -18.15
N THR A 338 17.02 4.22 -19.31
CA THR A 338 17.24 5.41 -20.15
C THR A 338 17.49 5.01 -21.60
N GLY A 339 17.14 5.90 -22.54
CA GLY A 339 17.40 5.73 -23.97
C GLY A 339 16.48 4.72 -24.67
N ILE A 340 16.68 4.53 -25.97
CA ILE A 340 15.93 3.55 -26.79
C ILE A 340 16.85 2.36 -27.07
N PRO A 341 16.57 1.14 -26.55
CA PRO A 341 17.46 -0.01 -26.67
C PRO A 341 17.78 -0.44 -28.11
N ARG A 342 16.93 -0.11 -29.10
CA ARG A 342 17.23 -0.31 -30.54
C ARG A 342 18.54 0.36 -31.00
N SER A 343 19.03 1.39 -30.31
CA SER A 343 20.34 2.01 -30.61
C SER A 343 21.54 1.17 -30.19
N LEU A 344 21.33 0.09 -29.43
CA LEU A 344 22.33 -0.92 -29.08
C LEU A 344 22.30 -2.14 -30.03
N ASN A 345 21.46 -2.12 -31.06
CA ASN A 345 21.27 -3.24 -31.97
C ASN A 345 22.46 -3.37 -32.95
N ASN A 346 22.96 -4.59 -33.17
CA ASN A 346 24.21 -4.87 -33.91
C ASN A 346 25.49 -4.33 -33.21
N THR A 347 25.40 -3.93 -31.94
CA THR A 347 26.53 -3.54 -31.08
C THR A 347 27.04 -4.75 -30.29
N SER A 348 28.36 -4.87 -30.15
CA SER A 348 29.02 -5.97 -29.41
C SER A 348 28.79 -5.87 -27.90
N LEU A 349 28.58 -7.01 -27.23
CA LEU A 349 28.41 -7.09 -25.77
C LEU A 349 29.72 -7.51 -25.08
N ALA A 350 30.07 -6.82 -23.99
CA ALA A 350 31.32 -6.97 -23.24
C ALA A 350 31.10 -7.15 -21.73
N ILE A 351 32.13 -7.63 -21.03
CA ILE A 351 32.20 -7.79 -19.56
C ILE A 351 33.51 -7.19 -19.02
N ILE A 352 33.58 -6.86 -17.73
CA ILE A 352 34.80 -6.29 -17.13
C ILE A 352 35.81 -7.42 -16.83
N HIS A 353 37.07 -7.25 -17.24
CA HIS A 353 38.11 -8.25 -17.04
C HIS A 353 38.67 -8.27 -15.60
N GLY A 354 39.29 -9.40 -15.21
CA GLY A 354 40.04 -9.52 -13.96
C GLY A 354 39.24 -9.57 -12.65
N ILE A 355 37.93 -9.27 -12.65
CA ILE A 355 37.10 -9.36 -11.45
C ILE A 355 36.84 -10.84 -11.10
N GLN A 356 37.25 -11.25 -9.90
CA GLN A 356 36.92 -12.55 -9.29
C GLN A 356 35.40 -12.80 -9.33
N PRO A 357 34.93 -14.06 -9.48
CA PRO A 357 33.51 -14.33 -9.67
C PRO A 357 32.67 -13.78 -8.51
N LEU A 358 31.78 -12.84 -8.84
CA LEU A 358 30.76 -12.27 -7.96
C LEU A 358 31.30 -11.42 -6.77
N ASP A 359 32.13 -10.39 -7.02
CA ASP A 359 32.25 -9.24 -6.09
C ASP A 359 31.17 -8.17 -6.42
N PRO A 360 30.05 -8.10 -5.67
CA PRO A 360 28.95 -7.18 -5.97
C PRO A 360 29.18 -5.78 -5.39
N ALA A 361 30.28 -5.57 -4.66
CA ALA A 361 30.69 -4.25 -4.18
C ALA A 361 31.54 -3.49 -5.21
N ARG A 362 32.17 -4.19 -6.17
CA ARG A 362 33.05 -3.58 -7.19
C ARG A 362 32.44 -3.46 -8.59
N TYR A 363 31.53 -4.34 -8.99
CA TYR A 363 31.07 -4.42 -10.39
C TYR A 363 30.42 -3.10 -10.90
N GLY A 364 31.17 -2.34 -11.71
CA GLY A 364 30.78 -1.00 -12.22
C GLY A 364 30.65 0.10 -11.16
N CYS A 365 30.99 -0.15 -9.89
CA CYS A 365 30.84 0.84 -8.81
C CYS A 365 32.04 1.78 -8.67
N SER A 366 33.18 1.42 -9.27
CA SER A 366 34.36 2.26 -9.46
C SER A 366 34.56 2.54 -10.97
N PRO A 367 35.39 3.53 -11.34
CA PRO A 367 35.83 3.70 -12.72
C PRO A 367 36.35 2.40 -13.32
N MET A 368 36.02 2.14 -14.58
CA MET A 368 36.38 0.88 -15.25
C MET A 368 37.91 0.74 -15.37
N PRO A 369 38.46 -0.48 -15.28
CA PRO A 369 39.92 -0.70 -15.32
C PRO A 369 40.53 -0.45 -16.71
N GLU A 370 39.70 -0.40 -17.74
CA GLU A 370 40.07 -0.31 -19.16
C GLU A 370 39.03 0.52 -19.94
N LYS A 371 39.33 0.78 -21.21
CA LYS A 371 38.41 1.48 -22.13
C LYS A 371 37.62 0.48 -22.96
N PHE A 372 36.33 0.76 -23.12
CA PHE A 372 35.38 -0.02 -23.91
C PHE A 372 34.85 0.92 -25.00
N SER A 373 35.50 0.95 -26.16
CA SER A 373 35.29 1.96 -27.21
C SER A 373 34.29 1.49 -28.27
N GLY A 374 33.02 1.41 -27.90
CA GLY A 374 31.91 1.08 -28.81
C GLY A 374 31.09 -0.15 -28.41
N GLU A 375 31.52 -0.89 -27.37
CA GLU A 375 30.77 -2.03 -26.83
C GLU A 375 29.65 -1.60 -25.87
N VAL A 376 28.73 -2.51 -25.60
CA VAL A 376 27.77 -2.46 -24.50
C VAL A 376 28.35 -3.24 -23.32
N LEU A 377 28.28 -2.70 -22.10
CA LEU A 377 28.77 -3.38 -20.90
C LEU A 377 27.66 -4.15 -20.17
N LEU A 378 27.87 -5.46 -19.96
CA LEU A 378 27.05 -6.28 -19.07
C LEU A 378 27.55 -6.18 -17.63
N LEU A 379 26.74 -5.58 -16.74
CA LEU A 379 27.08 -5.30 -15.35
C LEU A 379 26.12 -5.97 -14.36
N MET A 380 26.63 -6.42 -13.21
CA MET A 380 25.80 -6.86 -12.09
C MET A 380 25.22 -5.67 -11.31
N ARG A 381 24.00 -5.79 -10.76
CA ARG A 381 23.35 -4.78 -9.90
C ARG A 381 24.22 -4.41 -8.69
N GLY A 382 24.65 -5.38 -7.88
CA GLY A 382 25.52 -5.10 -6.74
C GLY A 382 24.95 -4.06 -5.75
N ARG A 383 25.81 -3.25 -5.14
CA ARG A 383 25.43 -2.35 -4.02
C ARG A 383 25.44 -0.83 -4.31
N CYS A 384 25.87 -0.38 -5.49
CA CYS A 384 25.90 1.05 -5.85
C CYS A 384 24.72 1.45 -6.76
N PRO A 385 24.26 2.72 -6.72
CA PRO A 385 23.23 3.25 -7.63
C PRO A 385 23.53 3.02 -9.12
N PHE A 386 22.47 2.81 -9.90
CA PHE A 386 22.57 2.58 -11.35
C PHE A 386 23.24 3.74 -12.10
N ASP A 387 22.97 4.98 -11.68
CA ASP A 387 23.62 6.18 -12.22
C ASP A 387 25.16 6.11 -12.16
N ILE A 388 25.73 5.58 -11.08
CA ILE A 388 27.19 5.48 -10.92
C ILE A 388 27.76 4.49 -11.94
N LYS A 389 27.06 3.37 -12.19
CA LYS A 389 27.47 2.37 -13.19
C LYS A 389 27.38 2.93 -14.60
N ALA A 390 26.28 3.62 -14.92
CA ALA A 390 26.06 4.24 -16.22
C ALA A 390 27.13 5.29 -16.52
N LEU A 391 27.45 6.16 -15.54
CA LEU A 391 28.53 7.14 -15.67
C LEU A 391 29.91 6.48 -15.79
N ASN A 392 30.26 5.51 -14.94
CA ASN A 392 31.54 4.80 -15.04
C ASN A 392 31.73 4.08 -16.40
N ALA A 393 30.65 3.54 -16.98
CA ALA A 393 30.65 2.94 -18.32
C ALA A 393 30.75 3.97 -19.45
N GLN A 394 30.04 5.09 -19.34
CA GLN A 394 30.11 6.21 -20.28
C GLN A 394 31.52 6.82 -20.29
N ASP A 395 32.12 7.01 -19.11
CA ASP A 395 33.48 7.52 -18.94
C ASP A 395 34.55 6.50 -19.41
N SER A 396 34.22 5.21 -19.52
CA SER A 396 35.06 4.21 -20.21
C SER A 396 34.90 4.18 -21.73
N GLY A 397 33.90 4.89 -22.27
CA GLY A 397 33.59 4.99 -23.71
C GLY A 397 32.47 4.06 -24.20
N ALA A 398 31.81 3.32 -23.31
CA ALA A 398 30.83 2.30 -23.69
C ALA A 398 29.63 2.93 -24.38
N SER A 399 29.08 2.26 -25.40
CA SER A 399 27.89 2.74 -26.13
C SER A 399 26.56 2.41 -25.44
N GLY A 400 26.59 1.64 -24.36
CA GLY A 400 25.41 1.34 -23.54
C GLY A 400 25.75 0.42 -22.37
N VAL A 401 24.75 0.15 -21.52
CA VAL A 401 24.87 -0.77 -20.37
C VAL A 401 23.66 -1.69 -20.30
N ILE A 402 23.90 -2.98 -20.05
CA ILE A 402 22.89 -3.95 -19.61
C ILE A 402 23.19 -4.30 -18.15
N ILE A 403 22.23 -4.09 -17.25
CA ILE A 403 22.38 -4.35 -15.82
C ILE A 403 21.46 -5.49 -15.39
N PHE A 404 22.01 -6.54 -14.78
CA PHE A 404 21.24 -7.69 -14.30
C PHE A 404 21.33 -7.86 -12.77
N ASP A 405 20.27 -8.38 -12.17
CA ASP A 405 20.26 -8.67 -10.73
C ASP A 405 20.92 -10.02 -10.39
N THR A 406 21.47 -10.12 -9.18
CA THR A 406 21.76 -11.41 -8.56
C THR A 406 20.55 -11.99 -7.84
N GLU A 407 19.63 -11.15 -7.38
CA GLU A 407 18.48 -11.56 -6.56
C GLU A 407 17.24 -11.93 -7.38
N PRO A 408 16.30 -12.73 -6.84
CA PRO A 408 14.97 -12.94 -7.43
C PRO A 408 14.16 -11.63 -7.58
N GLY A 409 13.57 -11.42 -8.75
CA GLY A 409 12.74 -10.27 -9.12
C GLY A 409 13.03 -9.71 -10.52
N LEU A 410 12.24 -8.69 -10.91
CA LEU A 410 12.61 -7.74 -11.97
C LEU A 410 13.28 -6.51 -11.34
N VAL A 411 14.16 -5.86 -12.11
CA VAL A 411 14.83 -4.63 -11.68
C VAL A 411 14.09 -3.43 -12.24
N GLU A 412 13.17 -2.88 -11.45
CA GLU A 412 12.61 -1.55 -11.71
C GLU A 412 13.74 -0.51 -11.58
N THR A 413 13.93 0.29 -12.62
CA THR A 413 15.07 1.21 -12.72
C THR A 413 14.70 2.52 -13.38
N PHE A 414 15.06 3.61 -12.72
CA PHE A 414 15.01 4.96 -13.25
C PHE A 414 16.39 5.60 -13.07
N THR A 415 16.97 6.08 -14.17
CA THR A 415 18.26 6.79 -14.18
C THR A 415 18.01 8.23 -14.62
N ASN A 416 17.52 9.06 -13.70
CA ASN A 416 17.01 10.41 -14.00
C ASN A 416 18.12 11.47 -14.09
N ASN A 417 19.39 11.05 -14.14
CA ASN A 417 20.55 11.94 -14.15
C ASN A 417 20.87 12.40 -15.59
N PRO A 418 20.70 13.71 -15.91
CA PRO A 418 20.82 14.21 -17.29
C PRO A 418 22.26 14.21 -17.84
N LYS A 419 23.24 13.70 -17.08
CA LYS A 419 24.60 13.44 -17.55
C LYS A 419 24.75 12.08 -18.24
N ILE A 420 23.78 11.18 -18.09
CA ILE A 420 23.76 9.86 -18.75
C ILE A 420 23.15 10.06 -20.14
N THR A 421 23.96 9.86 -21.18
CA THR A 421 23.56 9.99 -22.58
C THR A 421 23.56 8.65 -23.33
N ILE A 422 24.14 7.61 -22.73
CA ILE A 422 24.10 6.23 -23.26
C ILE A 422 22.85 5.49 -22.79
N PRO A 423 22.28 4.55 -23.58
CA PRO A 423 21.14 3.75 -23.15
C PRO A 423 21.52 2.80 -22.00
N VAL A 424 20.64 2.70 -21.01
CA VAL A 424 20.74 1.76 -19.89
C VAL A 424 19.55 0.82 -19.92
N VAL A 425 19.84 -0.48 -19.91
CA VAL A 425 18.90 -1.59 -20.05
C VAL A 425 19.00 -2.47 -18.81
N THR A 426 17.90 -3.08 -18.39
CA THR A 426 17.88 -4.12 -17.35
C THR A 426 17.26 -5.42 -17.85
N VAL A 427 17.64 -6.54 -17.24
CA VAL A 427 17.13 -7.89 -17.55
C VAL A 427 16.83 -8.64 -16.23
N ASN A 428 15.90 -9.60 -16.24
CA ASN A 428 15.61 -10.38 -15.02
C ASN A 428 16.83 -11.23 -14.59
N SER A 429 16.88 -11.68 -13.34
CA SER A 429 18.06 -12.39 -12.83
C SER A 429 18.29 -13.79 -13.42
N ASN A 430 17.27 -14.49 -13.94
CA ASN A 430 17.47 -15.73 -14.72
C ASN A 430 18.11 -15.41 -16.07
N SER A 431 17.53 -14.50 -16.84
CA SER A 431 18.06 -14.04 -18.14
C SER A 431 19.48 -13.52 -17.98
N GLY A 432 19.73 -12.69 -16.96
CA GLY A 432 21.05 -12.14 -16.64
C GLY A 432 22.09 -13.18 -16.23
N ARG A 433 21.72 -14.15 -15.39
CA ARG A 433 22.61 -15.27 -15.04
C ARG A 433 22.94 -16.13 -16.28
N ALA A 434 21.96 -16.40 -17.14
CA ALA A 434 22.16 -17.14 -18.38
C ALA A 434 23.06 -16.37 -19.36
N LEU A 435 22.77 -15.08 -19.58
CA LEU A 435 23.54 -14.17 -20.43
C LEU A 435 24.98 -14.05 -19.96
N PHE A 436 25.20 -13.75 -18.67
CA PHE A 436 26.53 -13.64 -18.09
C PHE A 436 27.32 -14.96 -18.20
N SER A 437 26.65 -16.11 -18.07
CA SER A 437 27.30 -17.42 -18.26
C SER A 437 27.70 -17.64 -19.73
N HIS A 438 26.81 -17.36 -20.68
CA HIS A 438 27.07 -17.49 -22.12
C HIS A 438 28.19 -16.56 -22.60
N ILE A 439 28.12 -15.27 -22.25
CA ILE A 439 29.14 -14.28 -22.59
C ILE A 439 30.50 -14.63 -21.96
N LYS A 440 30.53 -15.14 -20.72
CA LYS A 440 31.77 -15.57 -20.07
C LYS A 440 32.44 -16.74 -20.79
N GLU A 441 31.69 -17.66 -21.38
CA GLU A 441 32.27 -18.77 -22.17
C GLU A 441 32.73 -18.30 -23.55
N LEU A 442 31.98 -17.43 -24.24
CA LEU A 442 32.42 -16.80 -25.49
C LEU A 442 33.67 -15.94 -25.32
N TYR A 443 33.78 -15.23 -24.19
CA TYR A 443 34.94 -14.37 -23.92
C TYR A 443 36.25 -15.17 -23.80
N LYS A 444 36.22 -16.41 -23.28
CA LYS A 444 37.38 -17.33 -23.29
C LYS A 444 37.86 -17.70 -24.68
N LEU A 445 37.01 -17.53 -25.69
CA LEU A 445 37.27 -17.81 -27.10
C LEU A 445 37.55 -16.53 -27.91
N GLU A 446 37.76 -15.40 -27.23
CA GLU A 446 37.94 -14.06 -27.82
C GLU A 446 36.76 -13.62 -28.71
N ARG A 447 35.55 -14.16 -28.45
CA ARG A 447 34.33 -13.87 -29.21
C ARG A 447 33.44 -12.86 -28.47
N MET A 448 33.17 -11.74 -29.13
CA MET A 448 32.27 -10.69 -28.68
C MET A 448 30.99 -10.74 -29.54
N PRO A 449 29.89 -11.35 -29.06
CA PRO A 449 28.64 -11.44 -29.82
C PRO A 449 27.91 -10.09 -29.81
N LYS A 450 26.95 -9.93 -30.71
CA LYS A 450 26.19 -8.70 -30.89
C LYS A 450 24.74 -8.83 -30.45
N LEU A 451 24.19 -7.75 -29.94
CA LEU A 451 22.80 -7.66 -29.51
C LEU A 451 21.84 -7.56 -30.69
N VAL A 452 20.77 -8.36 -30.66
CA VAL A 452 19.68 -8.33 -31.66
C VAL A 452 18.34 -8.11 -30.94
N PHE A 453 17.81 -6.90 -30.97
CA PHE A 453 16.60 -6.50 -30.25
C PHE A 453 15.32 -6.82 -31.04
N SER A 454 14.40 -7.57 -30.43
CA SER A 454 13.11 -7.91 -31.03
C SER A 454 12.07 -6.81 -30.85
N THR A 455 11.14 -6.75 -31.81
CA THR A 455 9.88 -5.98 -31.74
C THR A 455 8.72 -6.82 -31.24
N LYS A 456 8.88 -8.16 -31.16
CA LYS A 456 7.90 -9.10 -30.62
C LYS A 456 8.05 -9.20 -29.09
N GLN A 457 6.98 -9.55 -28.40
CA GLN A 457 7.03 -10.00 -27.01
C GLN A 457 7.02 -11.53 -26.94
N CYS A 458 7.60 -12.09 -25.89
CA CYS A 458 7.47 -13.50 -25.53
C CYS A 458 7.26 -13.65 -24.02
N THR A 459 6.99 -14.88 -23.58
CA THR A 459 6.64 -15.21 -22.19
C THR A 459 7.87 -15.64 -21.42
N PHE A 460 8.17 -14.94 -20.33
CA PHE A 460 9.30 -15.21 -19.44
C PHE A 460 8.82 -15.73 -18.08
N LYS A 461 9.60 -16.66 -17.50
CA LYS A 461 9.36 -17.15 -16.14
C LYS A 461 9.82 -16.12 -15.12
N ASN A 462 8.91 -15.73 -14.25
CA ASN A 462 9.22 -14.86 -13.12
C ASN A 462 9.93 -15.66 -12.01
N THR A 463 11.05 -15.13 -11.53
CA THR A 463 11.80 -15.70 -10.39
C THR A 463 11.02 -15.62 -9.07
N ASN A 464 10.09 -14.66 -8.95
CA ASN A 464 9.19 -14.50 -7.81
C ASN A 464 7.81 -15.14 -8.02
N GLY A 465 7.61 -15.89 -9.12
CA GLY A 465 6.32 -16.47 -9.46
C GLY A 465 5.68 -17.28 -8.32
N ASN A 466 4.38 -17.05 -8.08
CA ASN A 466 3.61 -17.61 -6.95
C ASN A 466 4.07 -17.17 -5.54
N GLN A 467 4.95 -16.17 -5.42
CA GLN A 467 5.31 -15.59 -4.12
C GLN A 467 4.54 -14.28 -3.87
N LEU A 468 4.34 -13.94 -2.58
CA LEU A 468 3.80 -12.65 -2.17
C LEU A 468 4.78 -11.53 -2.55
N SER A 469 4.29 -10.56 -3.33
CA SER A 469 5.06 -9.38 -3.74
C SER A 469 5.70 -8.72 -2.52
N ALA A 470 6.98 -8.35 -2.62
CA ALA A 470 7.72 -7.76 -1.51
C ALA A 470 7.12 -6.42 -1.05
N SER A 471 6.50 -5.69 -1.98
CA SER A 471 5.77 -4.44 -1.75
C SER A 471 4.38 -4.64 -1.12
N SER A 472 3.76 -5.83 -1.14
CA SER A 472 2.40 -5.99 -0.62
C SER A 472 2.32 -5.66 0.88
N SER A 473 1.52 -4.66 1.25
CA SER A 473 1.33 -4.20 2.63
C SER A 473 0.91 -5.31 3.60
N TRP A 474 1.34 -5.19 4.85
CA TRP A 474 1.01 -6.08 5.97
C TRP A 474 0.01 -5.45 6.92
N GLY A 475 -0.94 -6.25 7.39
CA GLY A 475 -1.80 -5.87 8.50
C GLY A 475 -1.11 -5.96 9.88
N PRO A 476 -1.89 -6.00 10.97
CA PRO A 476 -3.34 -5.77 10.97
C PRO A 476 -3.65 -4.30 10.66
N SER A 477 -4.94 -3.93 10.63
CA SER A 477 -5.30 -2.50 10.75
C SER A 477 -4.88 -1.98 12.14
N ALA A 478 -4.85 -0.66 12.34
CA ALA A 478 -4.64 -0.07 13.66
C ALA A 478 -5.73 -0.46 14.68
N SER A 479 -6.89 -0.95 14.20
CA SER A 479 -7.96 -1.53 15.02
C SER A 479 -7.77 -3.03 15.31
N MET A 480 -6.62 -3.62 14.97
CA MET A 480 -6.28 -5.05 15.13
C MET A 480 -7.12 -6.03 14.27
N ASP A 481 -7.83 -5.55 13.23
CA ASP A 481 -8.55 -6.43 12.30
C ASP A 481 -7.58 -7.10 11.29
N ILE A 482 -7.93 -8.31 10.85
CA ILE A 482 -7.23 -9.04 9.78
C ILE A 482 -7.34 -8.23 8.49
N LYS A 483 -6.20 -7.73 8.05
CA LYS A 483 -6.00 -7.17 6.71
C LYS A 483 -4.65 -7.67 6.17
N PRO A 484 -4.48 -7.89 4.85
CA PRO A 484 -5.53 -7.84 3.83
C PRO A 484 -6.58 -8.94 4.05
N ASP A 485 -7.74 -8.88 3.39
CA ASP A 485 -8.79 -9.89 3.53
C ASP A 485 -8.51 -11.11 2.64
N ILE A 486 -7.93 -10.90 1.45
CA ILE A 486 -7.61 -11.95 0.47
C ILE A 486 -6.38 -11.54 -0.36
N SER A 487 -5.85 -12.46 -1.17
CA SER A 487 -4.77 -12.22 -2.12
C SER A 487 -5.16 -12.56 -3.56
N ALA A 488 -4.55 -11.86 -4.52
CA ALA A 488 -4.64 -12.19 -5.95
C ALA A 488 -3.32 -11.84 -6.67
N TYR A 489 -3.17 -12.27 -7.92
CA TYR A 489 -2.03 -11.86 -8.76
C TYR A 489 -2.10 -10.35 -9.04
N GLY A 490 -1.05 -9.62 -8.65
CA GLY A 490 -0.87 -8.19 -8.86
C GLY A 490 0.53 -7.80 -9.35
N GLY A 491 1.55 -8.64 -9.17
CA GLY A 491 2.88 -8.41 -9.75
C GLY A 491 2.94 -8.83 -11.22
N PHE A 492 3.41 -7.93 -12.08
CA PHE A 492 3.67 -8.12 -13.52
C PHE A 492 2.43 -8.45 -14.36
N VAL A 493 1.30 -7.79 -14.06
CA VAL A 493 0.04 -7.97 -14.78
C VAL A 493 0.01 -7.13 -16.06
N ARG A 494 -0.07 -7.78 -17.23
CA ARG A 494 -0.35 -7.12 -18.52
C ARG A 494 -1.83 -6.74 -18.60
N SER A 495 -2.12 -5.52 -19.03
CA SER A 495 -3.49 -5.02 -19.26
C SER A 495 -3.51 -3.86 -20.28
N THR A 496 -4.69 -3.29 -20.49
CA THR A 496 -4.90 -2.11 -21.34
C THR A 496 -4.19 -0.87 -20.79
N TYR A 497 -3.99 0.13 -21.64
CA TYR A 497 -3.38 1.41 -21.31
C TYR A 497 -3.90 2.46 -22.30
N PRO A 498 -3.82 3.79 -22.05
CA PRO A 498 -4.35 4.79 -22.98
C PRO A 498 -3.79 4.62 -24.40
N VAL A 499 -4.64 4.81 -25.41
CA VAL A 499 -4.32 4.53 -26.81
C VAL A 499 -3.12 5.35 -27.29
N ASN A 500 -3.04 6.60 -26.85
CA ASN A 500 -1.95 7.54 -27.15
C ASN A 500 -0.64 7.23 -26.42
N LEU A 501 -0.66 6.43 -25.34
CA LEU A 501 0.53 6.06 -24.57
C LEU A 501 1.01 4.63 -24.87
N GLY A 502 0.13 3.75 -25.33
CA GLY A 502 0.55 2.45 -25.84
C GLY A 502 -0.51 1.41 -26.16
N SER A 503 -1.79 1.63 -25.79
CA SER A 503 -2.87 0.61 -25.78
C SER A 503 -2.67 -0.54 -24.79
N TRP A 504 -1.44 -0.94 -24.50
CA TRP A 504 -1.10 -2.02 -23.56
C TRP A 504 0.08 -1.64 -22.67
N GLY A 505 0.08 -2.11 -21.42
CA GLY A 505 1.18 -1.98 -20.48
C GLY A 505 1.19 -3.13 -19.47
N THR A 506 2.33 -3.33 -18.81
CA THR A 506 2.48 -4.29 -17.71
C THR A 506 2.86 -3.50 -16.46
N LEU A 507 2.07 -3.65 -15.38
CA LEU A 507 2.22 -2.95 -14.10
C LEU A 507 2.28 -3.96 -12.93
N SER A 508 2.75 -3.50 -11.77
CA SER A 508 2.89 -4.31 -10.55
C SER A 508 2.30 -3.61 -9.33
N GLY A 509 1.55 -4.34 -8.51
CA GLY A 509 1.13 -3.90 -7.16
C GLY A 509 -0.23 -4.43 -6.71
N THR A 510 -0.62 -4.09 -5.48
CA THR A 510 -1.96 -4.42 -4.96
C THR A 510 -3.09 -3.76 -5.76
N SER A 511 -2.79 -2.65 -6.43
CA SER A 511 -3.65 -1.96 -7.42
C SER A 511 -4.01 -2.82 -8.64
N MET A 512 -3.21 -3.82 -9.00
CA MET A 512 -3.50 -4.80 -10.05
C MET A 512 -4.16 -6.08 -9.50
N ALA A 513 -3.92 -6.40 -8.22
CA ALA A 513 -4.57 -7.53 -7.54
C ALA A 513 -6.05 -7.24 -7.21
N ALA A 514 -6.37 -6.03 -6.76
CA ALA A 514 -7.75 -5.60 -6.49
C ALA A 514 -8.72 -5.84 -7.67
N PRO A 515 -8.43 -5.38 -8.91
CA PRO A 515 -9.33 -5.57 -10.05
C PRO A 515 -9.53 -7.04 -10.47
N LYS A 516 -8.59 -7.95 -10.15
CA LYS A 516 -8.82 -9.39 -10.30
C LYS A 516 -9.94 -9.88 -9.38
N VAL A 517 -9.92 -9.47 -8.11
CA VAL A 517 -10.98 -9.81 -7.14
C VAL A 517 -12.30 -9.13 -7.50
N THR A 518 -12.27 -7.87 -7.96
CA THR A 518 -13.45 -7.16 -8.51
C THR A 518 -14.08 -7.93 -9.67
N GLY A 519 -13.30 -8.43 -10.62
CA GLY A 519 -13.81 -9.27 -11.70
C GLY A 519 -14.45 -10.57 -11.20
N LYS A 520 -13.84 -11.27 -10.23
CA LYS A 520 -14.45 -12.47 -9.62
C LYS A 520 -15.74 -12.16 -8.85
N ALA A 521 -15.80 -11.02 -8.16
CA ALA A 521 -17.03 -10.53 -7.55
C ALA A 521 -18.11 -10.25 -8.60
N ALA A 522 -17.77 -9.69 -9.77
CA ALA A 522 -18.72 -9.46 -10.86
C ALA A 522 -19.25 -10.76 -11.46
N GLN A 523 -18.37 -11.75 -11.71
CA GLN A 523 -18.78 -13.08 -12.15
C GLN A 523 -19.75 -13.75 -11.15
N LEU A 524 -19.48 -13.64 -9.85
CA LEU A 524 -20.33 -14.21 -8.80
C LEU A 524 -21.64 -13.44 -8.60
N ILE A 525 -21.64 -12.11 -8.80
CA ILE A 525 -22.84 -11.27 -8.77
C ILE A 525 -23.75 -11.55 -9.98
N GLU A 526 -23.21 -11.84 -11.17
CA GLU A 526 -24.02 -12.34 -12.30
C GLU A 526 -24.74 -13.65 -11.92
N MET A 527 -24.00 -14.63 -11.39
CA MET A 527 -24.58 -15.92 -10.96
C MET A 527 -25.65 -15.78 -9.88
N ARG A 528 -25.61 -14.72 -9.07
CA ARG A 528 -26.58 -14.42 -8.00
C ARG A 528 -27.64 -13.39 -8.39
N GLY A 529 -27.78 -13.08 -9.69
CA GLY A 529 -28.88 -12.25 -10.21
C GLY A 529 -28.72 -10.74 -10.03
N ALA A 530 -27.48 -10.25 -9.95
CA ALA A 530 -27.14 -8.81 -9.89
C ALA A 530 -27.75 -8.02 -8.71
N LEU A 531 -28.00 -8.69 -7.57
CA LEU A 531 -28.65 -8.09 -6.41
C LEU A 531 -27.74 -7.12 -5.63
N ARG A 532 -28.14 -5.84 -5.56
CA ARG A 532 -27.59 -4.84 -4.63
C ARG A 532 -28.39 -4.86 -3.32
N SER A 533 -27.96 -5.67 -2.35
CA SER A 533 -28.54 -5.71 -1.00
C SER A 533 -27.49 -6.03 0.06
N PRO A 534 -27.70 -5.66 1.35
CA PRO A 534 -26.68 -5.87 2.38
C PRO A 534 -26.37 -7.35 2.62
N ALA A 535 -27.39 -8.21 2.49
CA ALA A 535 -27.23 -9.67 2.56
C ALA A 535 -26.43 -10.20 1.36
N ALA A 536 -26.68 -9.70 0.14
CA ALA A 536 -25.94 -10.09 -1.06
C ALA A 536 -24.46 -9.67 -0.96
N ALA A 537 -24.17 -8.43 -0.54
CA ALA A 537 -22.79 -7.96 -0.39
C ALA A 537 -21.99 -8.78 0.64
N ARG A 538 -22.60 -9.10 1.79
CA ARG A 538 -22.01 -9.99 2.81
C ARG A 538 -21.79 -11.40 2.29
N ASP A 539 -22.74 -11.96 1.55
CA ASP A 539 -22.64 -13.30 0.95
C ASP A 539 -21.60 -13.38 -0.19
N ILE A 540 -21.44 -12.33 -1.00
CA ILE A 540 -20.36 -12.23 -2.00
C ILE A 540 -19.00 -12.21 -1.30
N ARG A 541 -18.81 -11.33 -0.30
CA ARG A 541 -17.58 -11.26 0.49
C ARG A 541 -17.25 -12.59 1.14
N ARG A 542 -18.20 -13.18 1.87
CA ARG A 542 -18.06 -14.49 2.53
C ARG A 542 -17.61 -15.59 1.57
N ALA A 543 -18.23 -15.69 0.40
CA ALA A 543 -17.86 -16.71 -0.59
C ALA A 543 -16.45 -16.49 -1.16
N ILE A 544 -16.06 -15.23 -1.41
CA ILE A 544 -14.72 -14.85 -1.85
C ILE A 544 -13.67 -15.25 -0.81
N LEU A 545 -13.89 -14.93 0.48
CA LEU A 545 -12.94 -15.25 1.55
C LEU A 545 -12.87 -16.76 1.83
N ASN A 546 -14.01 -17.41 2.07
CA ASN A 546 -14.03 -18.83 2.46
C ASN A 546 -13.40 -19.75 1.41
N THR A 547 -13.54 -19.43 0.11
CA THR A 547 -13.00 -20.27 -0.97
C THR A 547 -11.54 -19.98 -1.32
N ALA A 548 -10.90 -19.01 -0.69
CA ALA A 548 -9.46 -18.76 -0.88
C ALA A 548 -8.59 -19.97 -0.46
N GLU A 549 -7.37 -20.05 -0.99
CA GLU A 549 -6.39 -21.09 -0.64
C GLU A 549 -5.19 -20.47 0.08
N PRO A 550 -4.97 -20.78 1.38
CA PRO A 550 -3.81 -20.33 2.12
C PRO A 550 -2.51 -20.92 1.56
N VAL A 551 -1.67 -20.04 0.99
CA VAL A 551 -0.41 -20.39 0.34
C VAL A 551 0.68 -20.65 1.39
N TYR A 552 1.52 -21.65 1.11
CA TYR A 552 2.68 -22.02 1.92
C TYR A 552 3.80 -20.98 1.80
N ALA A 553 4.50 -20.71 2.90
CA ALA A 553 5.65 -19.82 2.86
C ALA A 553 6.86 -20.53 2.23
N PRO A 554 7.67 -19.86 1.39
CA PRO A 554 8.89 -20.45 0.86
C PRO A 554 9.91 -20.73 1.98
N LEU A 555 10.70 -21.79 1.80
CA LEU A 555 11.73 -22.20 2.76
C LEU A 555 12.84 -21.13 2.87
N VAL A 556 13.02 -20.58 4.06
CA VAL A 556 14.16 -19.70 4.39
C VAL A 556 15.38 -20.58 4.62
N ARG A 557 16.51 -20.25 3.99
CA ARG A 557 17.63 -21.20 3.71
C ARG A 557 18.19 -22.00 4.88
N ASP A 558 18.11 -21.50 6.11
CA ASP A 558 18.69 -22.13 7.30
C ASP A 558 17.65 -22.67 8.30
N PHE A 559 16.35 -22.58 7.99
CA PHE A 559 15.26 -22.91 8.92
C PHE A 559 14.26 -23.92 8.34
N GLN A 560 14.11 -25.05 9.04
CA GLN A 560 13.15 -26.13 8.77
C GLN A 560 11.69 -25.71 9.10
N VAL A 561 11.18 -24.66 8.46
CA VAL A 561 9.79 -24.18 8.62
C VAL A 561 8.85 -24.84 7.58
N ALA A 562 9.06 -26.13 7.33
CA ALA A 562 8.25 -26.89 6.39
C ALA A 562 6.78 -26.95 6.85
N ASN A 563 5.85 -26.95 5.88
CA ASN A 563 4.41 -27.13 6.09
C ASN A 563 3.70 -26.04 6.94
N LYS A 564 4.19 -24.79 6.95
CA LYS A 564 3.44 -23.61 7.46
C LYS A 564 3.08 -22.60 6.37
N THR A 565 1.91 -22.00 6.52
CA THR A 565 1.39 -20.98 5.59
C THR A 565 1.95 -19.57 5.89
N HIS A 566 1.89 -18.65 4.92
CA HIS A 566 2.08 -17.23 5.23
C HIS A 566 1.02 -16.76 6.25
N SER A 567 1.40 -15.88 7.18
CA SER A 567 0.45 -15.28 8.14
C SER A 567 -0.73 -14.63 7.43
N VAL A 568 -1.92 -14.72 8.05
CA VAL A 568 -3.13 -14.00 7.60
C VAL A 568 -2.88 -12.49 7.47
N LEU A 569 -1.93 -11.94 8.23
CA LEU A 569 -1.51 -10.53 8.17
C LEU A 569 -0.81 -10.15 6.85
N ARG A 570 -0.43 -11.13 6.03
CA ARG A 570 0.18 -10.91 4.71
C ARG A 570 -0.66 -11.44 3.56
N GLN A 571 -1.44 -12.51 3.75
CA GLN A 571 -2.26 -13.12 2.68
C GLN A 571 -3.78 -13.07 2.87
N GLY A 572 -4.28 -12.61 4.02
CA GLY A 572 -5.69 -12.71 4.39
C GLY A 572 -6.16 -14.17 4.47
N ALA A 573 -7.27 -14.48 3.80
CA ALA A 573 -7.78 -15.84 3.61
C ALA A 573 -6.93 -16.70 2.64
N GLY A 574 -5.99 -16.11 1.91
CA GLY A 574 -5.14 -16.77 0.92
C GLY A 574 -5.38 -16.30 -0.52
N MET A 575 -4.90 -17.07 -1.50
CA MET A 575 -5.08 -16.80 -2.93
C MET A 575 -6.52 -17.06 -3.38
N ILE A 576 -7.12 -16.15 -4.14
CA ILE A 576 -8.45 -16.32 -4.72
C ILE A 576 -8.51 -17.51 -5.69
N ALA A 577 -9.50 -18.40 -5.53
CA ALA A 577 -9.57 -19.69 -6.24
C ALA A 577 -10.84 -19.83 -7.10
N ALA A 578 -10.78 -19.37 -8.36
CA ALA A 578 -11.94 -19.25 -9.26
C ALA A 578 -12.80 -20.53 -9.39
N THR A 579 -12.18 -21.70 -9.62
CA THR A 579 -12.89 -22.98 -9.78
C THR A 579 -13.73 -23.37 -8.56
N ARG A 580 -13.31 -22.92 -7.38
CA ARG A 580 -13.91 -23.25 -6.08
C ARG A 580 -14.95 -22.20 -5.69
N LEU A 581 -14.68 -20.92 -5.94
CA LEU A 581 -15.62 -19.80 -5.77
C LEU A 581 -17.01 -20.03 -6.36
N PHE A 582 -17.08 -20.62 -7.57
CA PHE A 582 -18.34 -20.84 -8.31
C PHE A 582 -19.02 -22.19 -8.05
N LYS A 583 -18.39 -23.08 -7.28
CA LYS A 583 -18.85 -24.47 -7.07
C LYS A 583 -18.97 -24.90 -5.61
N ASN A 584 -18.35 -24.17 -4.69
CA ASN A 584 -18.35 -24.49 -3.27
C ASN A 584 -19.77 -24.49 -2.68
N THR A 585 -20.11 -25.57 -1.98
CA THR A 585 -21.39 -25.77 -1.29
C THR A 585 -21.38 -25.35 0.18
N VAL A 586 -20.23 -25.13 0.82
CA VAL A 586 -20.17 -24.80 2.26
C VAL A 586 -20.03 -23.30 2.50
N ALA A 587 -20.97 -22.75 3.27
CA ALA A 587 -20.91 -21.38 3.78
C ALA A 587 -20.54 -21.40 5.26
N VAL A 588 -19.72 -20.45 5.70
CA VAL A 588 -19.27 -20.33 7.09
C VAL A 588 -19.24 -18.85 7.47
N ASP A 589 -19.79 -18.54 8.64
CA ASP A 589 -19.82 -17.20 9.22
C ASP A 589 -19.32 -17.22 10.68
N PRO A 590 -18.60 -16.16 11.14
CA PRO A 590 -18.03 -15.09 10.33
C PRO A 590 -16.89 -15.60 9.41
N PRO A 591 -16.66 -14.97 8.25
CA PRO A 591 -15.64 -15.43 7.28
C PRO A 591 -14.19 -15.13 7.69
N LYS A 592 -13.96 -14.42 8.80
CA LYS A 592 -12.67 -14.21 9.46
C LYS A 592 -12.88 -13.87 10.94
N VAL A 593 -11.90 -14.12 11.80
CA VAL A 593 -12.02 -13.89 13.27
C VAL A 593 -10.79 -13.20 13.86
N HIS A 594 -10.95 -12.19 14.70
CA HIS A 594 -9.85 -11.56 15.42
C HIS A 594 -10.23 -11.24 16.88
N TRP A 595 -9.24 -11.12 17.77
CA TRP A 595 -9.44 -10.68 19.16
C TRP A 595 -8.43 -9.63 19.59
N SER A 596 -8.88 -8.70 20.44
CA SER A 596 -8.07 -7.63 21.04
C SER A 596 -7.86 -7.78 22.55
N MET A 597 -8.08 -8.97 23.12
CA MET A 597 -7.92 -9.23 24.56
C MET A 597 -6.46 -9.53 24.92
N PRO A 598 -5.88 -8.92 25.97
CA PRO A 598 -4.47 -9.10 26.31
C PRO A 598 -4.19 -10.38 27.13
N GLY A 599 -3.16 -11.15 26.76
CA GLY A 599 -2.58 -12.18 27.63
C GLY A 599 -2.10 -13.44 26.92
N TRP A 600 -2.03 -14.53 27.68
CA TRP A 600 -1.68 -15.90 27.24
C TRP A 600 -2.86 -16.87 27.42
N GLN A 601 -4.09 -16.36 27.35
CA GLN A 601 -5.29 -17.12 27.68
C GLN A 601 -5.77 -17.96 26.50
N SER A 602 -6.36 -19.12 26.79
CA SER A 602 -7.14 -19.87 25.80
C SER A 602 -8.44 -19.11 25.46
N HIS A 603 -8.86 -19.20 24.20
CA HIS A 603 -10.03 -18.52 23.68
C HIS A 603 -10.95 -19.51 22.96
N THR A 604 -12.25 -19.22 22.95
CA THR A 604 -13.26 -20.02 22.26
C THR A 604 -14.07 -19.12 21.33
N PHE A 605 -14.38 -19.60 20.13
CA PHE A 605 -15.23 -18.88 19.19
C PHE A 605 -16.10 -19.82 18.38
N THR A 606 -17.30 -19.35 18.05
CA THR A 606 -18.30 -20.12 17.32
C THR A 606 -18.26 -19.77 15.84
N LEU A 607 -18.15 -20.78 14.97
CA LEU A 607 -18.42 -20.67 13.54
C LEU A 607 -19.78 -21.27 13.22
N THR A 608 -20.64 -20.53 12.53
CA THR A 608 -21.89 -21.05 11.97
C THR A 608 -21.60 -21.62 10.59
N VAL A 609 -21.62 -22.94 10.47
CA VAL A 609 -21.45 -23.67 9.20
C VAL A 609 -22.81 -24.00 8.61
N ARG A 610 -23.01 -23.68 7.34
CA ARG A 610 -24.25 -23.91 6.59
C ARG A 610 -23.98 -24.71 5.31
N ASN A 611 -24.76 -25.78 5.12
CA ASN A 611 -24.79 -26.52 3.88
C ASN A 611 -25.65 -25.77 2.85
N SER A 612 -25.05 -25.36 1.74
CA SER A 612 -25.73 -24.70 0.61
C SER A 612 -25.94 -25.64 -0.58
N ALA A 613 -25.61 -26.93 -0.44
CA ALA A 613 -25.97 -27.96 -1.41
C ALA A 613 -27.48 -28.27 -1.37
N THR A 614 -27.97 -28.87 -2.45
CA THR A 614 -29.34 -29.39 -2.57
C THR A 614 -29.52 -30.79 -1.96
N TYR A 615 -28.48 -31.33 -1.34
CA TYR A 615 -28.43 -32.67 -0.73
C TYR A 615 -27.79 -32.61 0.65
N ALA A 616 -27.93 -33.68 1.44
CA ALA A 616 -27.31 -33.78 2.77
C ALA A 616 -25.81 -34.10 2.66
N THR A 617 -25.00 -33.37 3.43
CA THR A 617 -23.53 -33.33 3.28
C THR A 617 -22.85 -33.53 4.63
N THR A 618 -21.84 -34.40 4.69
CA THR A 618 -20.95 -34.56 5.85
C THR A 618 -19.72 -33.68 5.67
N PHE A 619 -19.35 -32.93 6.71
CA PHE A 619 -18.17 -32.07 6.73
C PHE A 619 -17.16 -32.54 7.77
N ASP A 620 -15.88 -32.45 7.42
CA ASP A 620 -14.74 -32.52 8.35
C ASP A 620 -14.34 -31.11 8.80
N VAL A 621 -13.83 -30.99 10.03
CA VAL A 621 -13.23 -29.77 10.59
C VAL A 621 -11.77 -30.05 10.95
N SER A 622 -10.86 -29.15 10.57
CA SER A 622 -9.43 -29.27 10.84
C SER A 622 -8.75 -27.91 10.95
N TYR A 623 -7.45 -27.90 11.28
CA TYR A 623 -6.66 -26.70 11.52
C TYR A 623 -5.43 -26.63 10.59
N LYS A 624 -5.22 -25.47 9.95
CA LYS A 624 -4.02 -25.16 9.13
C LYS A 624 -3.24 -24.04 9.80
N SER A 625 -2.03 -24.33 10.27
CA SER A 625 -1.19 -23.35 10.97
C SER A 625 -0.50 -22.35 10.02
N SER A 626 -0.30 -21.12 10.50
CA SER A 626 0.52 -20.12 9.83
C SER A 626 1.83 -19.86 10.57
N ASN A 627 2.75 -19.16 9.90
CA ASN A 627 3.88 -18.56 10.57
C ASN A 627 3.42 -17.40 11.48
N PRO A 628 3.89 -17.35 12.75
CA PRO A 628 3.68 -16.19 13.61
C PRO A 628 4.56 -15.01 13.14
N VAL A 629 4.24 -13.81 13.62
CA VAL A 629 5.06 -12.61 13.42
C VAL A 629 5.57 -12.13 14.79
N VAL A 630 6.89 -11.94 14.88
CA VAL A 630 7.61 -11.58 16.11
C VAL A 630 8.15 -10.16 15.99
N ARG A 631 7.91 -9.32 16.99
CA ARG A 631 8.33 -7.90 16.95
C ARG A 631 9.76 -7.64 17.46
N GLY A 632 10.70 -8.52 17.13
CA GLY A 632 12.06 -8.53 17.69
C GLY A 632 13.05 -7.53 17.07
N THR A 633 13.03 -7.36 15.75
CA THR A 633 13.96 -6.48 15.02
C THR A 633 13.27 -5.78 13.85
N VAL A 634 13.71 -4.56 13.54
CA VAL A 634 12.99 -3.61 12.64
C VAL A 634 13.19 -3.93 11.14
N THR A 635 13.99 -4.93 10.79
CA THR A 635 14.39 -5.23 9.40
C THR A 635 13.66 -6.40 8.73
N PHE A 636 13.25 -7.44 9.46
CA PHE A 636 12.51 -8.56 8.88
C PHE A 636 11.52 -9.18 9.89
N PRO A 637 10.20 -9.27 9.58
CA PRO A 637 9.22 -9.93 10.45
C PRO A 637 9.38 -11.47 10.53
N TYR A 638 10.31 -12.04 9.75
CA TYR A 638 10.68 -13.44 9.78
C TYR A 638 11.84 -13.70 10.76
N VAL A 639 11.51 -13.74 12.04
CA VAL A 639 12.29 -14.55 13.01
C VAL A 639 11.46 -15.79 13.32
N PRO A 640 11.78 -16.96 12.73
CA PRO A 640 11.16 -18.22 13.13
C PRO A 640 11.45 -18.46 14.62
N LEU A 641 10.41 -18.49 15.45
CA LEU A 641 10.56 -18.68 16.89
C LEU A 641 11.27 -20.01 17.20
N PRO A 642 12.43 -20.01 17.88
CA PRO A 642 13.16 -21.23 18.15
C PRO A 642 12.45 -22.08 19.21
N SER A 643 11.76 -23.13 18.77
CA SER A 643 11.32 -24.26 19.61
C SER A 643 10.49 -23.91 20.86
N TYR A 644 9.54 -23.00 20.72
CA TYR A 644 8.46 -22.85 21.72
C TYR A 644 7.39 -23.93 21.52
N ALA A 645 6.62 -24.22 22.58
CA ALA A 645 5.63 -25.30 22.57
C ALA A 645 4.56 -25.07 21.48
N ASN A 646 4.03 -26.17 20.91
CA ASN A 646 2.98 -26.09 19.90
C ASN A 646 1.72 -25.39 20.44
N GLU A 647 1.11 -24.55 19.60
CA GLU A 647 -0.28 -24.11 19.77
C GLU A 647 -1.23 -25.32 19.78
N THR A 648 -2.32 -25.24 20.54
CA THR A 648 -3.34 -26.32 20.57
C THR A 648 -4.68 -25.80 20.10
N VAL A 649 -5.33 -26.57 19.23
CA VAL A 649 -6.63 -26.27 18.65
C VAL A 649 -7.50 -27.51 18.75
N SER A 650 -8.73 -27.36 19.24
CA SER A 650 -9.73 -28.43 19.27
C SER A 650 -11.11 -27.90 18.90
N PHE A 651 -12.00 -28.80 18.50
CA PHE A 651 -13.34 -28.46 18.03
C PHE A 651 -14.39 -29.15 18.90
N SER A 652 -15.52 -28.47 19.09
CA SER A 652 -16.74 -29.10 19.62
C SER A 652 -17.29 -30.20 18.71
N LYS A 653 -16.92 -30.19 17.42
CA LYS A 653 -17.31 -31.17 16.39
C LYS A 653 -16.18 -31.32 15.37
N ASP A 654 -15.44 -32.42 15.41
CA ASP A 654 -14.42 -32.73 14.38
C ASP A 654 -15.06 -33.11 13.03
N ASN A 655 -16.28 -33.63 13.05
CA ASN A 655 -17.11 -33.86 11.87
C ASN A 655 -18.61 -33.86 12.20
N PHE A 656 -19.46 -33.56 11.21
CA PHE A 656 -20.91 -33.54 11.35
C PHE A 656 -21.61 -33.64 9.99
N THR A 657 -22.90 -33.98 9.96
CA THR A 657 -23.73 -33.99 8.75
C THR A 657 -24.82 -32.93 8.86
N LEU A 658 -25.11 -32.24 7.75
CA LEU A 658 -26.20 -31.27 7.60
C LEU A 658 -27.08 -31.64 6.41
N GLY A 659 -28.40 -31.53 6.57
CA GLY A 659 -29.36 -31.54 5.47
C GLY A 659 -29.18 -30.35 4.51
N ALA A 660 -29.91 -30.36 3.40
CA ALA A 660 -29.86 -29.29 2.41
C ALA A 660 -30.37 -27.96 3.02
N GLY A 661 -29.55 -26.91 2.96
CA GLY A 661 -29.87 -25.59 3.51
C GLY A 661 -29.67 -25.43 5.03
N GLU A 662 -29.46 -26.52 5.77
CA GLU A 662 -29.29 -26.54 7.23
C GLU A 662 -27.96 -25.93 7.70
N SER A 663 -27.89 -25.59 8.99
CA SER A 663 -26.69 -25.03 9.62
C SER A 663 -26.46 -25.55 11.05
N THR A 664 -25.19 -25.69 11.44
CA THR A 664 -24.76 -25.95 12.82
C THR A 664 -23.73 -24.92 13.27
N ASN A 665 -23.71 -24.65 14.57
CA ASN A 665 -22.55 -24.06 15.20
C ASN A 665 -21.43 -25.11 15.39
N VAL A 666 -20.18 -24.64 15.29
CA VAL A 666 -18.94 -25.34 15.64
C VAL A 666 -18.14 -24.37 16.50
N ASP A 667 -18.07 -24.63 17.80
CA ASP A 667 -17.15 -23.95 18.68
C ASP A 667 -15.72 -24.48 18.46
N VAL A 668 -14.78 -23.55 18.39
CA VAL A 668 -13.35 -23.76 18.18
C VAL A 668 -12.61 -23.25 19.40
N HIS A 669 -11.84 -24.11 20.06
CA HIS A 669 -11.03 -23.77 21.23
C HIS A 669 -9.57 -23.63 20.78
N TYR A 670 -8.99 -22.44 20.97
CA TYR A 670 -7.59 -22.13 20.65
C TYR A 670 -6.81 -21.84 21.93
N SER A 671 -5.64 -22.44 22.12
CA SER A 671 -4.68 -22.06 23.17
C SER A 671 -3.35 -21.64 22.55
N PRO A 672 -2.82 -20.45 22.90
CA PRO A 672 -1.58 -19.94 22.33
C PRO A 672 -0.36 -20.76 22.78
N PRO A 673 0.74 -20.73 22.00
CA PRO A 673 2.01 -21.28 22.44
C PRO A 673 2.53 -20.48 23.64
N MET A 674 2.95 -21.15 24.71
CA MET A 674 3.60 -20.49 25.85
C MET A 674 5.03 -20.05 25.49
N ASP A 675 5.17 -18.79 25.06
CA ASP A 675 6.41 -18.03 25.28
C ASP A 675 6.43 -17.56 26.75
N LYS A 676 7.63 -17.52 27.33
CA LYS A 676 7.89 -17.17 28.73
C LYS A 676 8.48 -15.77 28.89
N ASP A 677 8.77 -15.08 27.79
CA ASP A 677 9.28 -13.71 27.81
C ASP A 677 8.15 -12.69 27.65
N GLU A 678 7.74 -12.06 28.76
CA GLU A 678 6.73 -10.99 28.75
C GLU A 678 7.12 -9.74 27.95
N ARG A 679 8.35 -9.65 27.43
CA ARG A 679 8.79 -8.53 26.59
C ARG A 679 8.41 -8.69 25.12
N HIS A 680 8.05 -9.89 24.68
CA HIS A 680 7.63 -10.12 23.30
C HIS A 680 6.15 -9.79 23.10
N PHE A 681 5.88 -9.05 22.02
CA PHE A 681 4.54 -8.95 21.43
C PHE A 681 4.54 -9.78 20.15
N ASN A 682 3.81 -10.89 20.20
CA ASN A 682 3.75 -11.89 19.14
C ASN A 682 2.35 -11.91 18.51
N LEU A 683 2.27 -11.94 17.19
CA LEU A 683 1.01 -12.12 16.46
C LEU A 683 0.97 -13.54 15.88
N GLY A 684 -0.02 -14.33 16.28
CA GLY A 684 -0.23 -15.69 15.78
C GLY A 684 -1.51 -15.80 14.97
N SER A 685 -1.52 -16.75 14.03
CA SER A 685 -2.60 -16.85 13.05
C SER A 685 -2.69 -18.23 12.43
N GLY A 686 -3.87 -18.59 11.95
CA GLY A 686 -4.15 -19.87 11.31
C GLY A 686 -5.51 -19.86 10.64
N TYR A 687 -5.92 -21.02 10.13
CA TYR A 687 -7.19 -21.20 9.45
C TYR A 687 -7.92 -22.38 10.06
N VAL A 688 -9.20 -22.19 10.38
CA VAL A 688 -10.12 -23.31 10.57
C VAL A 688 -10.56 -23.75 9.17
N VAL A 689 -10.44 -25.03 8.88
CA VAL A 689 -10.72 -25.61 7.57
C VAL A 689 -11.89 -26.57 7.67
N ILE A 690 -12.93 -26.31 6.89
CA ILE A 690 -14.15 -27.12 6.86
C ILE A 690 -14.31 -27.69 5.43
N VAL A 691 -14.43 -29.01 5.27
CA VAL A 691 -14.34 -29.68 3.96
C VAL A 691 -15.49 -30.69 3.75
N GLU A 692 -16.12 -30.69 2.58
CA GLU A 692 -17.12 -31.70 2.18
C GLU A 692 -16.46 -33.09 2.01
N ARG A 693 -16.91 -34.10 2.78
CA ARG A 693 -16.44 -35.48 2.62
C ARG A 693 -16.88 -36.07 1.28
N GLY A 694 -15.97 -36.77 0.61
CA GLY A 694 -16.27 -37.53 -0.62
C GLY A 694 -15.81 -36.83 -1.90
N ARG A 695 -16.56 -36.98 -2.99
CA ARG A 695 -16.12 -36.62 -4.36
C ARG A 695 -15.84 -35.13 -4.59
N ASN A 696 -16.37 -34.25 -3.74
CA ASN A 696 -16.27 -32.80 -3.89
C ASN A 696 -15.24 -32.14 -2.96
N SER A 697 -14.48 -32.91 -2.16
CA SER A 697 -13.54 -32.38 -1.15
C SER A 697 -12.52 -31.37 -1.70
N ASN A 698 -12.10 -31.52 -2.96
CA ASN A 698 -11.16 -30.61 -3.64
C ASN A 698 -11.78 -29.25 -4.05
N VAL A 699 -13.12 -29.13 -3.96
CA VAL A 699 -13.93 -28.04 -4.53
C VAL A 699 -14.80 -27.34 -3.48
N SER A 700 -15.40 -28.11 -2.58
CA SER A 700 -16.27 -27.63 -1.50
C SER A 700 -15.55 -27.63 -0.16
N TYR A 701 -14.97 -26.49 0.18
CA TYR A 701 -14.36 -26.22 1.48
C TYR A 701 -14.49 -24.75 1.85
N ALA A 702 -14.26 -24.44 3.13
CA ALA A 702 -14.10 -23.10 3.65
C ALA A 702 -12.81 -23.01 4.49
N HIS A 703 -11.95 -22.04 4.16
CA HIS A 703 -10.87 -21.58 5.04
C HIS A 703 -11.33 -20.32 5.77
N VAL A 704 -11.42 -20.37 7.10
CA VAL A 704 -11.71 -19.19 7.94
C VAL A 704 -10.42 -18.74 8.62
N PRO A 705 -9.75 -17.67 8.15
CA PRO A 705 -8.57 -17.12 8.80
C PRO A 705 -8.91 -16.55 10.18
N PHE A 706 -8.03 -16.77 11.16
CA PHE A 706 -8.07 -16.10 12.45
C PHE A 706 -6.73 -15.48 12.86
N LEU A 707 -6.81 -14.44 13.68
CA LEU A 707 -5.70 -13.65 14.21
C LEU A 707 -5.85 -13.47 15.71
N THR A 708 -4.76 -13.69 16.44
CA THR A 708 -4.67 -13.48 17.88
C THR A 708 -3.29 -12.95 18.24
N HIS A 709 -3.17 -12.32 19.40
CA HIS A 709 -1.94 -11.67 19.87
C HIS A 709 -1.58 -12.17 21.26
N TYR A 710 -0.29 -12.38 21.49
CA TYR A 710 0.24 -12.99 22.70
C TYR A 710 1.30 -12.10 23.32
N GLY A 711 1.35 -12.14 24.65
CA GLY A 711 2.18 -11.23 25.44
C GLY A 711 1.51 -9.88 25.71
N PRO A 712 1.97 -9.14 26.73
CA PRO A 712 1.28 -7.94 27.17
C PRO A 712 1.75 -6.72 26.36
N LEU A 713 0.85 -6.12 25.56
CA LEU A 713 1.12 -4.90 24.77
C LEU A 713 1.70 -3.71 25.58
N ARG A 714 1.57 -3.73 26.91
CA ARG A 714 2.24 -2.82 27.86
C ARG A 714 3.77 -2.81 27.73
N ALA A 715 4.38 -3.94 27.37
CA ALA A 715 5.83 -4.12 27.26
C ALA A 715 6.42 -3.54 25.96
N VAL A 716 5.56 -3.09 25.04
CA VAL A 716 5.96 -2.42 23.81
C VAL A 716 5.97 -0.91 24.06
N ASP A 717 7.11 -0.26 23.80
CA ASP A 717 7.18 1.20 23.71
C ASP A 717 6.31 1.71 22.55
N MET A 718 5.56 2.79 22.77
CA MET A 718 4.93 3.53 21.67
C MET A 718 5.90 4.53 21.06
N LEU A 719 6.83 5.08 21.85
CA LEU A 719 7.85 6.01 21.39
C LEU A 719 9.14 5.30 20.96
N GLU A 720 9.73 5.76 19.86
CA GLU A 720 11.13 5.47 19.58
C GLU A 720 12.05 6.27 20.52
N ARG A 721 13.11 5.62 21.01
CA ARG A 721 14.03 6.12 22.06
C ARG A 721 15.45 5.54 21.89
N ASP A 722 15.80 5.13 20.67
CA ASP A 722 17.08 4.44 20.38
C ASP A 722 18.26 5.42 20.48
N ILE A 723 19.42 4.97 20.99
CA ILE A 723 20.64 5.80 21.11
C ILE A 723 21.11 6.35 19.75
N THR A 724 20.76 5.69 18.65
CA THR A 724 21.07 6.11 17.27
C THR A 724 19.98 6.98 16.61
N SER A 725 18.93 7.34 17.36
CA SER A 725 17.74 8.06 16.86
C SER A 725 17.48 9.33 17.69
N PRO A 726 17.49 10.54 17.10
CA PRO A 726 17.41 11.80 17.83
C PRO A 726 15.97 12.16 18.24
N PHE A 727 15.20 11.19 18.77
CA PHE A 727 13.78 11.34 19.08
C PHE A 727 13.41 10.70 20.45
N PRO A 728 12.45 11.30 21.19
CA PRO A 728 11.86 12.61 20.95
C PRO A 728 12.86 13.76 21.18
N SER A 729 12.81 14.77 20.31
CA SER A 729 13.68 15.97 20.37
C SER A 729 12.84 17.24 20.47
N LEU A 730 13.43 18.29 21.07
CA LEU A 730 12.80 19.59 21.25
C LEU A 730 13.79 20.69 20.88
N ASN A 731 13.45 21.48 19.86
CA ASN A 731 14.25 22.60 19.38
C ASN A 731 13.50 23.92 19.57
N MET A 732 14.20 25.04 19.69
CA MET A 732 13.59 26.37 19.55
C MET A 732 13.77 26.88 18.13
N LEU A 733 12.70 27.29 17.48
CA LEU A 733 12.75 28.11 16.27
C LEU A 733 12.31 29.54 16.60
N VAL A 734 12.89 30.54 15.94
CA VAL A 734 12.44 31.93 16.01
C VAL A 734 11.92 32.32 14.64
N ALA A 735 10.66 32.73 14.57
CA ALA A 735 10.02 33.18 13.33
C ALA A 735 9.23 34.46 13.63
N GLU A 736 9.45 35.50 12.82
CA GLU A 736 8.80 36.83 12.96
C GLU A 736 8.88 37.43 14.38
N GLY A 737 9.99 37.19 15.07
CA GLY A 737 10.22 37.63 16.46
C GLY A 737 9.51 36.79 17.53
N THR A 738 8.74 35.77 17.15
CA THR A 738 8.10 34.81 18.05
C THR A 738 8.95 33.53 18.15
N SER A 739 9.35 33.18 19.37
CA SER A 739 9.99 31.89 19.66
C SER A 739 8.94 30.77 19.76
N VAL A 740 9.17 29.64 19.10
CA VAL A 740 8.30 28.47 19.07
C VAL A 740 9.10 27.23 19.45
N ALA A 741 8.63 26.50 20.46
CA ALA A 741 9.23 25.23 20.87
C ALA A 741 8.70 24.11 19.96
N VAL A 742 9.56 23.55 19.11
CA VAL A 742 9.20 22.53 18.12
C VAL A 742 9.62 21.16 18.62
N LEU A 743 8.63 20.37 19.02
CA LEU A 743 8.75 18.99 19.45
C LEU A 743 8.67 18.05 18.24
N ARG A 744 9.56 17.06 18.19
CA ARG A 744 9.54 15.96 17.21
C ARG A 744 9.57 14.61 17.91
N PHE A 745 8.80 13.64 17.44
CA PHE A 745 8.80 12.28 17.98
C PHE A 745 8.42 11.24 16.91
N ARG A 746 8.95 10.01 17.03
CA ARG A 746 8.63 8.88 16.14
C ARG A 746 7.78 7.86 16.90
N ALA A 747 6.69 7.42 16.30
CA ALA A 747 5.72 6.51 16.92
C ALA A 747 5.94 5.09 16.39
N LYS A 748 6.36 4.16 17.26
CA LYS A 748 6.59 2.75 16.92
C LYS A 748 5.30 2.02 16.53
N LEU A 749 4.14 2.40 17.07
CA LEU A 749 2.84 1.77 16.81
C LEU A 749 1.77 2.85 16.55
N PRO A 750 0.69 2.54 15.80
CA PRO A 750 -0.45 3.45 15.68
C PRO A 750 -1.06 3.74 17.05
N SER A 751 -1.41 4.98 17.33
CA SER A 751 -1.95 5.42 18.62
C SER A 751 -3.38 5.97 18.48
N THR A 752 -4.30 5.37 19.25
CA THR A 752 -5.72 5.76 19.38
C THR A 752 -5.91 7.05 20.20
N ARG A 753 -4.82 7.62 20.72
CA ARG A 753 -4.76 8.98 21.25
C ARG A 753 -3.33 9.46 21.42
N ALA A 754 -2.96 10.54 20.75
CA ALA A 754 -1.78 11.32 21.11
C ALA A 754 -2.19 12.63 21.79
N LEU A 755 -1.49 12.95 22.88
CA LEU A 755 -1.62 14.20 23.64
C LEU A 755 -0.24 14.83 23.81
N VAL A 756 -0.15 16.15 23.64
CA VAL A 756 1.00 16.94 24.09
C VAL A 756 0.53 17.99 25.09
N LEU A 757 0.68 17.68 26.37
CA LEU A 757 0.23 18.47 27.50
C LEU A 757 1.30 19.46 27.97
N VAL A 758 0.89 20.63 28.44
CA VAL A 758 1.79 21.61 29.10
C VAL A 758 1.67 21.49 30.60
N GLN A 759 2.80 21.27 31.26
CA GLN A 759 2.91 21.15 32.72
C GLN A 759 3.92 22.17 33.25
N ARG A 760 3.78 22.59 34.51
CA ARG A 760 4.82 23.38 35.18
C ARG A 760 6.05 22.48 35.41
N ALA A 761 7.25 23.06 35.35
CA ALA A 761 8.48 22.30 35.53
C ALA A 761 8.48 21.52 36.87
N GLY A 762 8.86 20.24 36.81
CA GLY A 762 8.85 19.33 37.96
C GLY A 762 7.50 18.67 38.27
N GLU A 763 6.40 19.08 37.63
CA GLU A 763 5.15 18.32 37.63
C GLU A 763 5.21 17.22 36.56
N THR A 764 4.59 16.07 36.84
CA THR A 764 4.57 14.91 35.94
C THR A 764 3.20 14.24 35.81
N ASN A 765 2.23 14.60 36.67
CA ASN A 765 0.90 14.02 36.64
C ASN A 765 0.04 14.67 35.52
N PRO A 766 -0.43 13.88 34.52
CA PRO A 766 -1.24 14.40 33.41
C PRO A 766 -2.48 15.19 33.84
N THR A 767 -3.11 14.83 34.98
CA THR A 767 -4.35 15.47 35.44
C THR A 767 -4.15 16.88 36.03
N LYS A 768 -2.90 17.31 36.21
CA LYS A 768 -2.54 18.68 36.65
C LYS A 768 -2.00 19.55 35.51
N ALA A 769 -2.05 19.08 34.27
CA ALA A 769 -1.66 19.89 33.12
C ALA A 769 -2.50 21.17 33.01
N LEU A 770 -1.89 22.25 32.52
CA LEU A 770 -2.56 23.53 32.29
C LEU A 770 -3.46 23.48 31.05
N GLY A 771 -3.22 22.50 30.18
CA GLY A 771 -4.00 22.22 28.98
C GLY A 771 -3.18 21.36 28.01
N VAL A 772 -3.77 21.11 26.84
CA VAL A 772 -3.05 20.59 25.67
C VAL A 772 -2.54 21.77 24.83
N ILE A 773 -1.44 21.62 24.11
CA ILE A 773 -1.04 22.64 23.13
C ILE A 773 -2.07 22.67 21.96
N PRO A 774 -2.30 23.82 21.30
CA PRO A 774 -3.14 23.88 20.10
C PRO A 774 -2.70 22.84 19.05
N ASN A 775 -3.66 22.15 18.42
CA ASN A 775 -3.44 20.97 17.56
C ASN A 775 -2.73 19.77 18.23
N GLY A 776 -2.38 19.82 19.52
CA GLY A 776 -1.68 18.75 20.25
C GLY A 776 -2.56 17.59 20.72
N LEU A 777 -3.83 17.55 20.30
CA LEU A 777 -4.79 16.47 20.52
C LEU A 777 -5.02 15.76 19.18
N VAL A 778 -4.37 14.61 18.98
CA VAL A 778 -4.56 13.79 17.76
C VAL A 778 -5.34 12.53 18.12
N ARG A 779 -6.50 12.34 17.48
CA ARG A 779 -7.40 11.21 17.76
C ARG A 779 -6.90 9.88 17.20
N SER A 780 -6.35 9.90 15.99
CA SER A 780 -5.86 8.72 15.28
C SER A 780 -4.47 9.07 14.72
N LEU A 781 -3.41 8.68 15.43
CA LEU A 781 -2.02 8.98 15.06
C LEU A 781 -1.39 7.72 14.44
N ASP A 782 -0.96 7.81 13.19
CA ASP A 782 -0.25 6.71 12.54
C ASP A 782 1.13 6.48 13.15
N ARG A 783 1.65 5.26 12.98
CA ARG A 783 3.06 5.00 13.28
C ARG A 783 3.97 5.65 12.24
N SER A 784 5.21 5.91 12.63
CA SER A 784 6.29 6.16 11.67
C SER A 784 6.62 4.89 10.88
N SER A 785 7.08 5.09 9.65
CA SER A 785 7.67 4.11 8.74
C SER A 785 9.08 3.67 9.19
N SER A 786 9.78 2.92 8.34
CA SER A 786 11.21 2.62 8.56
C SER A 786 12.15 3.77 8.18
N ASP A 787 11.64 4.82 7.52
CA ASP A 787 12.41 6.03 7.19
C ASP A 787 12.70 6.84 8.46
N LYS A 788 13.96 7.24 8.65
CA LYS A 788 14.42 8.03 9.80
C LYS A 788 13.87 9.45 9.80
N ASP A 789 13.58 9.99 8.62
CA ASP A 789 13.06 11.36 8.47
C ASP A 789 11.54 11.43 8.64
N ASP A 790 10.82 10.30 8.64
CA ASP A 790 9.41 10.21 9.02
C ASP A 790 9.27 10.36 10.55
N HIS A 791 8.77 11.52 10.96
CA HIS A 791 8.50 11.86 12.35
C HIS A 791 7.27 12.76 12.49
N HIS A 792 6.57 12.64 13.62
CA HIS A 792 5.53 13.57 14.01
C HIS A 792 6.17 14.83 14.58
N GLN A 793 5.70 16.01 14.14
CA GLN A 793 6.17 17.31 14.61
C GLN A 793 5.00 18.16 15.11
N VAL A 794 5.19 18.86 16.23
CA VAL A 794 4.22 19.84 16.75
C VAL A 794 4.93 21.04 17.36
N GLY A 795 4.42 22.24 17.10
CA GLY A 795 4.97 23.50 17.60
C GLY A 795 4.16 24.07 18.78
N TRP A 796 4.85 24.61 19.78
CA TRP A 796 4.24 25.30 20.91
C TRP A 796 4.71 26.76 21.00
N ALA A 797 3.75 27.68 20.79
CA ALA A 797 3.96 29.12 20.88
C ALA A 797 3.51 29.71 22.24
N GLY A 798 3.65 28.96 23.34
CA GLY A 798 3.25 29.42 24.69
C GLY A 798 1.74 29.46 24.96
N ASN A 799 0.90 28.97 24.05
CA ASN A 799 -0.55 28.88 24.22
C ASN A 799 -1.00 27.47 24.63
N VAL A 800 -2.08 27.37 25.39
CA VAL A 800 -2.76 26.11 25.75
C VAL A 800 -4.25 26.19 25.46
N VAL A 801 -4.88 25.06 25.17
CA VAL A 801 -6.33 24.90 25.15
C VAL A 801 -6.70 23.96 26.30
N LYS A 802 -7.81 24.25 27.01
CA LYS A 802 -8.31 23.30 28.01
C LYS A 802 -8.79 22.03 27.30
N ILE A 803 -8.68 20.90 27.98
CA ILE A 803 -9.24 19.63 27.52
C ILE A 803 -10.31 19.18 28.52
N ASP A 804 -11.28 18.40 28.06
CA ASP A 804 -12.30 17.80 28.93
C ASP A 804 -11.73 16.68 29.82
N GLU A 805 -12.44 16.33 30.89
CA GLU A 805 -12.01 15.30 31.86
C GLU A 805 -11.82 13.90 31.26
N SER A 806 -12.41 13.61 30.09
CA SER A 806 -12.23 12.35 29.36
C SER A 806 -11.09 12.39 28.32
N PHE A 807 -10.36 13.50 28.22
CA PHE A 807 -9.24 13.72 27.28
C PHE A 807 -9.61 13.48 25.79
N ASN A 808 -10.84 13.83 25.41
CA ASN A 808 -11.43 13.61 24.09
C ASN A 808 -11.64 14.88 23.24
N ARG A 809 -11.76 16.05 23.86
CA ARG A 809 -12.14 17.31 23.19
C ARG A 809 -11.53 18.54 23.87
N THR A 810 -11.07 19.47 23.05
CA THR A 810 -10.66 20.81 23.48
C THR A 810 -11.87 21.69 23.83
N ILE A 811 -11.77 22.43 24.94
CA ILE A 811 -12.82 23.29 25.48
C ILE A 811 -12.36 24.75 25.45
N GLY A 812 -13.17 25.60 24.82
CA GLY A 812 -12.93 27.05 24.75
C GLY A 812 -11.91 27.44 23.68
N SER A 813 -11.39 28.67 23.79
CA SER A 813 -10.33 29.18 22.91
C SER A 813 -8.94 29.01 23.53
N PRO A 814 -7.86 29.01 22.73
CA PRO A 814 -6.50 29.01 23.26
C PRO A 814 -6.21 30.22 24.16
N THR A 815 -5.46 30.01 25.23
CA THR A 815 -4.99 31.06 26.16
C THR A 815 -3.48 30.93 26.39
N ARG A 816 -2.78 32.06 26.45
CA ARG A 816 -1.33 32.08 26.75
C ARG A 816 -1.07 31.63 28.19
N VAL A 817 -0.02 30.83 28.42
CA VAL A 817 0.42 30.52 29.79
C VAL A 817 1.08 31.75 30.43
N PRO A 818 1.03 31.90 31.77
CA PRO A 818 1.79 32.92 32.48
C PRO A 818 3.31 32.76 32.29
N GLU A 819 4.10 33.76 32.65
CA GLU A 819 5.56 33.60 32.76
C GLU A 819 5.91 32.48 33.76
N GLY A 820 6.98 31.74 33.47
CA GLY A 820 7.43 30.63 34.33
C GLY A 820 8.19 29.53 33.59
N ALA A 821 8.51 28.46 34.32
CA ALA A 821 9.18 27.27 33.80
C ALA A 821 8.18 26.13 33.54
N TYR A 822 8.26 25.52 32.37
CA TYR A 822 7.31 24.54 31.84
C TYR A 822 8.00 23.34 31.20
N GLN A 823 7.28 22.24 31.07
CA GLN A 823 7.67 21.05 30.31
C GLN A 823 6.50 20.56 29.47
N LEU A 824 6.80 20.00 28.29
CA LEU A 824 5.84 19.32 27.43
C LEU A 824 5.84 17.84 27.78
N GLN A 825 4.68 17.28 28.12
CA GLN A 825 4.50 15.84 28.28
C GLN A 825 3.81 15.27 27.04
N VAL A 826 4.49 14.35 26.35
CA VAL A 826 3.91 13.54 25.28
C VAL A 826 3.29 12.29 25.90
N LEU A 827 2.07 11.95 25.49
CA LEU A 827 1.41 10.71 25.87
C LEU A 827 0.84 10.03 24.62
N LEU A 828 1.17 8.76 24.41
CA LEU A 828 0.64 7.92 23.33
C LEU A 828 -0.14 6.71 23.89
N ASN A 829 -1.40 6.58 23.51
CA ASN A 829 -2.21 5.42 23.85
C ASN A 829 -1.92 4.21 22.94
N ARG A 830 -2.06 2.99 23.48
CA ARG A 830 -1.85 1.75 22.71
C ARG A 830 -3.10 1.37 21.91
N PRO A 831 -2.98 0.68 20.75
CA PRO A 831 -4.10 0.28 19.89
C PRO A 831 -5.32 -0.32 20.61
N THR A 832 -5.11 -1.18 21.61
CA THR A 832 -6.17 -1.90 22.34
C THR A 832 -6.54 -1.28 23.69
N ASN A 833 -5.92 -0.16 24.09
CA ASN A 833 -6.17 0.48 25.38
C ASN A 833 -7.34 1.46 25.29
N ASN A 834 -8.15 1.58 26.35
CA ASN A 834 -9.18 2.62 26.43
C ASN A 834 -8.51 4.03 26.45
N PRO A 835 -8.75 4.90 25.44
CA PRO A 835 -8.12 6.22 25.36
C PRO A 835 -8.57 7.20 26.44
N THR A 836 -9.61 6.91 27.23
CA THR A 836 -9.97 7.75 28.40
C THR A 836 -9.15 7.41 29.65
N ASN A 837 -8.41 6.29 29.66
CA ASN A 837 -7.55 5.93 30.80
C ASN A 837 -6.10 6.41 30.57
N ILE A 838 -5.86 7.68 30.90
CA ILE A 838 -4.56 8.34 30.69
C ILE A 838 -3.39 7.67 31.43
N SER A 839 -3.64 6.90 32.49
CA SER A 839 -2.60 6.14 33.21
C SER A 839 -2.03 4.94 32.42
N SER A 840 -2.65 4.58 31.28
CA SER A 840 -2.24 3.43 30.45
C SER A 840 -1.40 3.81 29.22
N PHE A 841 -1.14 5.10 29.02
CA PHE A 841 -0.40 5.64 27.89
C PHE A 841 1.11 5.44 28.11
N ASP A 842 1.89 5.33 27.02
CA ASP A 842 3.34 5.54 27.06
C ASP A 842 3.62 7.04 27.14
N THR A 843 4.61 7.47 27.93
CA THR A 843 4.87 8.90 28.21
C THR A 843 6.33 9.31 28.08
N TRP A 844 6.55 10.54 27.63
CA TRP A 844 7.85 11.22 27.63
C TRP A 844 7.68 12.68 28.09
N LEU A 845 8.70 13.26 28.71
CA LEU A 845 8.67 14.61 29.26
C LEU A 845 9.88 15.39 28.76
N SER A 846 9.66 16.62 28.29
CA SER A 846 10.71 17.44 27.68
C SER A 846 11.71 18.03 28.67
N PRO A 847 12.87 18.53 28.20
CA PRO A 847 13.64 19.55 28.91
C PRO A 847 12.78 20.76 29.28
N ILE A 848 13.24 21.54 30.27
CA ILE A 848 12.51 22.72 30.77
C ILE A 848 12.59 23.87 29.76
N ILE A 849 11.42 24.44 29.46
CA ILE A 849 11.20 25.64 28.65
C ILE A 849 10.82 26.78 29.61
N ASN A 850 11.57 27.87 29.63
CA ASN A 850 11.16 29.11 30.29
C ASN A 850 10.32 29.94 29.33
N VAL A 851 9.14 30.38 29.77
CA VAL A 851 8.27 31.34 29.06
C VAL A 851 8.37 32.69 29.75
N THR A 852 8.59 33.74 28.98
CA THR A 852 8.56 35.15 29.42
C THR A 852 7.53 35.92 28.60
N ALA A 853 7.26 37.18 28.95
CA ALA A 853 6.34 38.05 28.23
C ALA A 853 6.71 38.21 26.75
N VAL A 854 8.01 38.16 26.40
CA VAL A 854 8.53 38.42 25.05
C VAL A 854 9.03 37.16 24.34
N ASP A 855 9.61 36.20 25.07
CA ASP A 855 10.46 35.15 24.49
C ASP A 855 10.33 33.80 25.23
N MET A 856 10.76 32.70 24.59
CA MET A 856 10.84 31.35 25.15
C MET A 856 12.23 30.74 24.96
N LYS A 857 12.78 30.11 26.01
CA LYS A 857 14.15 29.55 25.99
C LYS A 857 14.23 28.18 26.66
N LEU A 858 15.06 27.29 26.12
CA LEU A 858 15.42 26.03 26.76
C LEU A 858 16.50 26.24 27.82
N ASN A 859 16.42 25.51 28.93
CA ASN A 859 17.43 25.52 30.00
C ASN A 859 18.64 24.60 29.72
N ALA A 860 18.69 23.96 28.55
CA ALA A 860 19.81 23.13 28.11
C ALA A 860 20.27 23.60 26.71
N PRO A 861 21.58 23.61 26.41
CA PRO A 861 22.07 23.85 25.06
C PRO A 861 21.65 22.68 24.14
N PRO A 862 21.41 22.93 22.84
CA PRO A 862 21.16 21.86 21.89
C PRO A 862 22.42 21.00 21.67
N PRO A 863 22.28 19.72 21.25
CA PRO A 863 23.43 18.89 20.88
C PRO A 863 24.19 19.52 19.70
N ALA A 864 25.53 19.41 19.72
CA ALA A 864 26.44 20.22 18.92
C ALA A 864 26.24 20.09 17.39
N ASP A 865 25.77 18.94 16.91
CA ASP A 865 25.62 18.64 15.48
C ASP A 865 24.36 19.25 14.83
N SER A 866 23.58 20.05 15.57
CA SER A 866 22.29 20.60 15.13
C SER A 866 22.38 21.90 14.31
N ILE A 867 23.56 22.52 14.20
CA ILE A 867 23.75 23.75 13.42
C ILE A 867 24.04 23.40 11.95
N THR A 868 22.98 23.26 11.16
CA THR A 868 23.07 23.36 9.69
C THR A 868 22.52 24.70 9.23
N GLU A 869 23.19 25.35 8.28
CA GLU A 869 22.80 26.67 7.79
C GLU A 869 21.40 26.65 7.15
N ALA A 870 20.57 27.65 7.48
CA ALA A 870 19.22 27.75 6.98
C ALA A 870 19.20 28.05 5.47
N LYS A 871 19.03 27.01 4.64
CA LYS A 871 18.56 27.19 3.25
C LYS A 871 17.16 27.84 3.28
N PRO A 872 16.86 28.81 2.39
CA PRO A 872 15.64 29.61 2.48
C PRO A 872 14.39 28.77 2.20
N LEU A 873 13.66 28.43 3.26
CA LEU A 873 12.39 27.69 3.20
C LEU A 873 11.22 28.60 2.85
N ALA A 874 10.84 28.64 1.58
CA ALA A 874 9.68 29.38 1.06
C ALA A 874 8.31 28.75 1.43
N GLN A 875 8.20 28.09 2.59
CA GLN A 875 6.99 27.38 3.07
C GLN A 875 6.64 27.66 4.55
N LEU A 876 7.35 28.57 5.22
CA LEU A 876 7.10 28.89 6.64
C LEU A 876 5.75 29.59 6.90
N SER A 877 5.14 30.21 5.88
CA SER A 877 3.83 30.88 5.95
C SER A 877 2.63 29.97 6.22
N ALA A 878 2.80 28.64 6.19
CA ALA A 878 1.75 27.68 6.52
C ALA A 878 1.67 27.31 8.02
N ILE A 879 2.67 27.71 8.82
CA ILE A 879 2.79 27.32 10.24
C ILE A 879 2.42 28.49 11.18
N LEU A 880 2.47 29.73 10.69
CA LEU A 880 2.02 30.94 11.38
C LEU A 880 1.01 31.65 10.48
N GLY A 881 -0.25 31.74 10.91
CA GLY A 881 -1.34 32.42 10.19
C GLY A 881 -1.22 33.94 10.28
N ILE A 882 -0.17 34.49 9.67
CA ILE A 882 0.12 35.92 9.58
C ILE A 882 0.56 36.21 8.14
N THR A 883 -0.15 37.11 7.46
CA THR A 883 0.24 37.58 6.12
C THR A 883 0.58 39.07 6.14
N ALA A 884 1.68 39.43 5.49
CA ALA A 884 2.06 40.82 5.21
C ALA A 884 2.38 40.98 3.72
N SER A 885 1.66 41.87 3.04
CA SER A 885 1.81 42.12 1.60
C SER A 885 2.64 43.37 1.31
N SER A 886 3.53 43.35 0.32
CA SER A 886 3.67 44.43 -0.67
C SER A 886 4.65 44.09 -1.82
N ARG A 887 4.68 44.96 -2.83
CA ARG A 887 5.23 44.73 -4.19
C ARG A 887 6.73 45.06 -4.29
N SER A 888 7.42 44.40 -5.25
CA SER A 888 8.46 44.92 -6.17
C SER A 888 9.62 45.80 -5.61
N THR A 889 10.89 45.59 -5.95
CA THR A 889 11.47 45.59 -7.32
C THR A 889 12.93 45.08 -7.35
N GLY A 890 13.39 44.56 -8.50
CA GLY A 890 14.67 45.01 -9.07
C GLY A 890 15.92 44.11 -9.01
N SER A 891 16.64 44.13 -10.14
CA SER A 891 18.10 43.92 -10.32
C SER A 891 18.79 42.65 -9.82
N THR A 892 19.21 41.86 -10.81
CA THR A 892 20.39 40.99 -10.87
C THR A 892 21.65 41.51 -10.15
N MET A 893 22.39 40.60 -9.52
CA MET A 893 23.85 40.48 -9.73
C MET A 893 24.34 39.06 -9.46
N ALA A 894 25.47 38.68 -10.06
CA ALA A 894 26.10 37.37 -9.89
C ALA A 894 27.49 37.52 -9.27
N MET A 895 27.91 36.57 -8.43
CA MET A 895 29.31 36.45 -8.00
C MET A 895 29.79 35.00 -7.96
N ARG A 896 30.98 34.78 -8.52
CA ARG A 896 31.79 33.58 -8.32
C ARG A 896 32.56 33.71 -7.01
N VAL A 897 32.75 32.59 -6.29
CA VAL A 897 33.96 32.35 -5.51
C VAL A 897 34.43 30.92 -5.80
N SER A 898 35.74 30.70 -5.85
CA SER A 898 36.40 29.42 -6.16
C SER A 898 37.13 28.87 -4.91
N PRO A 899 37.50 27.58 -4.86
CA PRO A 899 37.71 26.87 -3.59
C PRO A 899 39.10 27.08 -2.94
N GLY A 900 39.15 26.94 -1.61
CA GLY A 900 40.37 26.85 -0.81
C GLY A 900 40.58 25.45 -0.20
N GLN A 901 41.82 25.09 0.13
CA GLN A 901 42.24 23.77 0.64
C GLN A 901 42.68 23.80 2.12
N GLY A 902 42.70 22.63 2.79
CA GLY A 902 43.22 22.42 4.16
C GLY A 902 42.29 21.51 4.99
N ARG A 903 42.38 20.18 5.07
CA ARG A 903 43.49 19.17 5.15
C ARG A 903 44.05 18.96 6.58
N TYR A 904 43.73 17.79 7.17
CA TYR A 904 44.36 17.12 8.34
C TYR A 904 44.15 17.76 9.75
N ALA A 905 44.07 17.02 10.88
CA ALA A 905 44.08 15.57 11.13
C ALA A 905 43.63 15.18 12.57
N ASN A 906 43.27 13.89 12.75
CA ASN A 906 43.35 13.03 13.95
C ASN A 906 42.78 13.49 15.30
N ALA A 907 41.71 12.81 15.75
CA ALA A 907 41.79 11.82 16.83
C ALA A 907 40.81 10.67 16.55
#